data_AF-A0A1D3JDZ3-F1
#
_entry.id   AF-A0A1D3JDZ3-F1
#
_cell.length_a   1.000
_cell.length_b   1.000
_cell.length_c   1.000
_cell.angle_alpha   90.00
_cell.angle_beta   90.00
_cell.angle_gamma   90.00
#
_symmetry.space_group_name_H-M   'P 1'
#
loop_
_entity.id
_entity.type
_entity.pdbx_description
1 polymer ?
#
loop_
_entity_poly.entity_id
_entity_poly.type
_entity_poly.pdbx_seq_one_letter_code
_entity_poly.pdbx_strand_id
1 'polypeptide(L)'
;MAHARAEKEKLLEKDPYLKLSAVYKFYNGFNEKCNNTDNFFKCNEFESSSIVGKSARELHSKFMRNVKNLKIKDNSYFNNIDNGNDLEKRCIYLKYWLYKEILTKITEDKDIDSLLSSLSSEKRYFHSDAYSCEFYKMNKKEIREIKKIYEYFLFYNIYKKYTLEDSAKIDRVHCNYLKEVHYLFDQISMKCLESESDYCKEFNNYIKKHISESVLSSFNVECKSYELTRETHGKVTNLAAPDSLHNNKYNIFDDIGMYQKKESDSLDENSVGNLNEGCQKISCTKGDCEDKAKSLCESFIKLFLKLQKTDNNQSKINAIDIEYLNYWFNNKVRNDIKEADDRKSVFVYFKDILTKNEKLAILKDKIVEINNEVYDKMNILYNLYDSYNQIETSDIKAENGGVKEKCLKISENCLENFKKGMEIYYKQEDEEFYKALNEFSVLYKNVKGRSKSCRDTNLHTLPEFKSFKEKNLKLVTDEMCSKITKYTPHLSTNGKNNYEGVLKHFTEYKLYEKLNEQTVDKTMCTEYCNEFNSDKVQNESIKLLCTQMATNLKNLATIKGMGENYLNRCAYLTYWTYEQIANLFKNNEKKIAEESITSMLNNVMLRVNNILRDHEKCIYYFNGNFEEWKEEKDLHDYFENYNSLSAISFDENTKEMHCKYINYIYNLYTKHIMECCACYSNSNFSCKEKCPKYFKCNNKYFPNNLLSRFKCIDEISIENKEKFFENISVDRIVKWISVKSYEKSKSSNKSSNTDSRDASDITHNESSHDLFYSSMLICFAFLGILLFFFIFYKFTPFGSLFHTNTKKKEINYNPYEESMQQFLEEDSMYDNVSSHKKRIRLNYHPE
;
A
#
# COMPACT_ATOMS: atom_id res chain seq x y z
N MET A 1 8.00 9.06 -25.87
CA MET A 1 6.62 8.83 -25.38
C MET A 1 6.31 7.37 -25.08
N ALA A 2 6.57 6.40 -25.98
CA ALA A 2 6.37 4.98 -25.66
C ALA A 2 7.33 4.44 -24.57
N HIS A 3 8.58 4.91 -24.56
CA HIS A 3 9.58 4.58 -23.52
C HIS A 3 9.16 5.07 -22.13
N ALA A 4 8.67 6.31 -22.06
CA ALA A 4 8.14 6.93 -20.85
C ALA A 4 6.88 6.24 -20.29
N ARG A 5 6.07 5.62 -21.15
CA ARG A 5 4.90 4.83 -20.72
C ARG A 5 5.31 3.52 -20.05
N ALA A 6 6.37 2.88 -20.56
CA ALA A 6 6.91 1.63 -20.02
C ALA A 6 7.69 1.81 -18.72
N GLU A 7 8.40 2.93 -18.54
CA GLU A 7 9.01 3.31 -17.26
C GLU A 7 7.94 3.63 -16.21
N LYS A 8 6.85 4.30 -16.60
CA LYS A 8 5.73 4.62 -15.72
C LYS A 8 4.95 3.39 -15.24
N GLU A 9 4.66 2.41 -16.12
CA GLU A 9 4.02 1.15 -15.72
C GLU A 9 4.92 0.36 -14.74
N LYS A 10 6.25 0.39 -14.93
CA LYS A 10 7.22 -0.19 -13.99
C LYS A 10 7.28 0.55 -12.65
N LEU A 11 7.18 1.89 -12.64
CA LEU A 11 7.17 2.71 -11.42
C LEU A 11 5.89 2.46 -10.60
N LEU A 12 4.76 2.32 -11.28
CA LEU A 12 3.47 1.94 -10.69
C LEU A 12 3.49 0.49 -10.16
N GLU A 13 4.05 -0.47 -10.90
CA GLU A 13 4.20 -1.87 -10.45
C GLU A 13 5.15 -2.04 -9.26
N LYS A 14 6.08 -1.10 -9.03
CA LYS A 14 7.01 -1.08 -7.89
C LYS A 14 6.44 -0.39 -6.65
N ASP A 15 5.32 0.33 -6.78
CA ASP A 15 4.65 0.98 -5.65
C ASP A 15 3.89 -0.07 -4.79
N PRO A 16 4.31 -0.32 -3.54
CA PRO A 16 3.66 -1.28 -2.66
C PRO A 16 2.19 -0.91 -2.35
N TYR A 17 1.82 0.37 -2.43
CA TYR A 17 0.44 0.82 -2.24
C TYR A 17 -0.46 0.48 -3.43
N LEU A 18 0.08 0.43 -4.65
CA LEU A 18 -0.67 0.00 -5.83
C LEU A 18 -1.03 -1.49 -5.74
N LYS A 19 -0.09 -2.34 -5.28
CA LYS A 19 -0.33 -3.78 -5.08
C LYS A 19 -1.42 -4.08 -4.05
N LEU A 20 -1.64 -3.15 -3.12
CA LEU A 20 -2.69 -3.24 -2.09
C LEU A 20 -4.06 -2.72 -2.58
N SER A 21 -4.09 -1.95 -3.67
CA SER A 21 -5.32 -1.37 -4.22
C SER A 21 -6.31 -2.46 -4.69
N ALA A 22 -7.60 -2.21 -4.49
CA ALA A 22 -8.65 -3.12 -4.99
C ALA A 22 -8.54 -3.30 -6.52
N VAL A 23 -8.31 -2.22 -7.27
CA VAL A 23 -8.14 -2.23 -8.74
C VAL A 23 -7.10 -3.27 -9.17
N TYR A 24 -5.92 -3.27 -8.51
CA TYR A 24 -4.84 -4.20 -8.84
C TYR A 24 -5.20 -5.66 -8.53
N LYS A 25 -5.81 -5.91 -7.36
CA LYS A 25 -6.25 -7.26 -6.96
C LYS A 25 -7.32 -7.82 -7.91
N PHE A 26 -8.30 -7.00 -8.29
CA PHE A 26 -9.31 -7.36 -9.29
C PHE A 26 -8.68 -7.62 -10.66
N TYR A 27 -7.79 -6.73 -11.13
CA TYR A 27 -7.10 -6.88 -12.40
C TYR A 27 -6.30 -8.19 -12.49
N ASN A 28 -5.60 -8.57 -11.42
CA ASN A 28 -4.87 -9.84 -11.35
C ASN A 28 -5.82 -11.03 -11.37
N GLY A 29 -6.87 -11.02 -10.57
CA GLY A 29 -7.89 -12.09 -10.59
C GLY A 29 -8.56 -12.24 -11.96
N PHE A 30 -8.79 -11.13 -12.68
CA PHE A 30 -9.32 -11.16 -14.04
C PHE A 30 -8.34 -11.77 -15.05
N ASN A 31 -7.05 -11.72 -14.79
CA ASN A 31 -6.01 -12.25 -15.66
C ASN A 31 -5.65 -13.71 -15.43
N GLU A 32 -6.16 -14.33 -14.35
CA GLU A 32 -5.97 -15.74 -14.07
C GLU A 32 -6.26 -16.62 -15.29
N LYS A 33 -5.47 -17.69 -15.44
CA LYS A 33 -5.59 -18.60 -16.59
C LYS A 33 -6.88 -19.38 -16.50
N CYS A 34 -7.44 -19.73 -17.66
CA CYS A 34 -8.57 -20.63 -17.70
C CYS A 34 -8.13 -22.00 -17.17
N ASN A 35 -8.88 -22.56 -16.22
CA ASN A 35 -8.61 -23.85 -15.61
C ASN A 35 -9.87 -24.72 -15.64
N ASN A 36 -9.75 -25.94 -16.16
CA ASN A 36 -10.87 -26.88 -16.28
C ASN A 36 -11.19 -27.61 -14.97
N THR A 37 -10.30 -27.52 -13.97
CA THR A 37 -10.43 -28.18 -12.66
C THR A 37 -10.92 -27.24 -11.56
N ASP A 38 -10.75 -25.92 -11.73
CA ASP A 38 -11.18 -24.91 -10.78
C ASP A 38 -12.53 -24.32 -11.20
N ASN A 39 -13.55 -24.48 -10.35
CA ASN A 39 -14.89 -24.00 -10.60
C ASN A 39 -14.97 -22.47 -10.78
N PHE A 40 -14.06 -21.70 -10.19
CA PHE A 40 -14.00 -20.26 -10.38
C PHE A 40 -13.33 -19.89 -11.70
N PHE A 41 -12.34 -20.66 -12.17
CA PHE A 41 -11.55 -20.27 -13.35
C PHE A 41 -11.90 -20.98 -14.66
N LYS A 42 -13.02 -21.70 -14.70
CA LYS A 42 -13.50 -22.43 -15.87
C LYS A 42 -14.02 -21.52 -16.98
N CYS A 43 -13.48 -21.67 -18.19
CA CYS A 43 -13.83 -20.83 -19.36
C CYS A 43 -14.60 -21.57 -20.46
N ASN A 44 -14.50 -22.90 -20.54
CA ASN A 44 -15.05 -23.69 -21.65
C ASN A 44 -16.59 -23.59 -21.77
N GLU A 45 -17.27 -23.16 -20.71
CA GLU A 45 -18.72 -22.92 -20.68
C GLU A 45 -19.13 -21.66 -21.47
N PHE A 46 -18.17 -20.83 -21.90
CA PHE A 46 -18.41 -19.52 -22.52
C PHE A 46 -17.80 -19.38 -23.92
N GLU A 47 -17.46 -20.51 -24.55
CA GLU A 47 -16.97 -20.50 -25.92
C GLU A 47 -18.08 -20.06 -26.87
N SER A 48 -17.83 -18.98 -27.61
CA SER A 48 -18.75 -18.50 -28.64
C SER A 48 -18.13 -18.68 -30.02
N SER A 49 -18.83 -19.42 -30.88
CA SER A 49 -18.47 -19.58 -32.30
C SER A 49 -18.83 -18.37 -33.15
N SER A 50 -19.64 -17.44 -32.65
CA SER A 50 -20.06 -16.23 -33.36
C SER A 50 -19.04 -15.09 -33.32
N ILE A 51 -18.00 -15.20 -32.48
CA ILE A 51 -16.95 -14.20 -32.35
C ILE A 51 -15.78 -14.51 -33.29
N VAL A 52 -15.42 -13.52 -34.10
CA VAL A 52 -14.32 -13.60 -35.08
C VAL A 52 -12.99 -13.34 -34.38
N GLY A 53 -11.97 -14.14 -34.72
CA GLY A 53 -10.64 -14.02 -34.15
C GLY A 53 -10.40 -14.92 -32.93
N LYS A 54 -9.25 -15.61 -32.90
CA LYS A 54 -8.90 -16.50 -31.79
C LYS A 54 -8.74 -15.73 -30.47
N SER A 55 -7.97 -14.63 -30.50
CA SER A 55 -7.74 -13.79 -29.31
C SER A 55 -9.02 -13.17 -28.77
N ALA A 56 -9.94 -12.77 -29.64
CA ALA A 56 -11.24 -12.21 -29.24
C ALA A 56 -12.14 -13.27 -28.57
N ARG A 57 -12.17 -14.50 -29.10
CA ARG A 57 -12.90 -15.64 -28.47
C ARG A 57 -12.34 -15.99 -27.11
N GLU A 58 -11.02 -16.04 -26.97
CA GLU A 58 -10.36 -16.31 -25.68
C GLU A 58 -10.65 -15.20 -24.66
N LEU A 59 -10.59 -13.93 -25.09
CA LEU A 59 -10.90 -12.79 -24.23
C LEU A 59 -12.38 -12.77 -23.82
N HIS A 60 -13.29 -13.05 -24.74
CA HIS A 60 -14.72 -13.20 -24.45
C HIS A 60 -14.96 -14.26 -23.38
N SER A 61 -14.37 -15.45 -23.55
CA SER A 61 -14.55 -16.55 -22.60
C SER A 61 -14.06 -16.18 -21.20
N LYS A 62 -12.91 -15.49 -21.12
CA LYS A 62 -12.40 -14.95 -19.84
C LYS A 62 -13.29 -13.85 -19.27
N PHE A 63 -13.81 -12.96 -20.10
CA PHE A 63 -14.73 -11.89 -19.69
C PHE A 63 -16.00 -12.48 -19.08
N MET A 64 -16.64 -13.44 -19.76
CA MET A 64 -17.86 -14.08 -19.28
C MET A 64 -17.65 -14.86 -17.98
N ARG A 65 -16.51 -15.55 -17.85
CA ARG A 65 -16.08 -16.14 -16.58
C ARG A 65 -15.96 -15.08 -15.48
N ASN A 66 -15.28 -13.97 -15.74
CA ASN A 66 -15.12 -12.89 -14.76
C ASN A 66 -16.49 -12.33 -14.33
N VAL A 67 -17.36 -12.05 -15.29
CA VAL A 67 -18.74 -11.62 -15.04
C VAL A 67 -19.48 -12.62 -14.15
N LYS A 68 -19.43 -13.92 -14.45
CA LYS A 68 -20.06 -14.97 -13.63
C LYS A 68 -19.58 -14.91 -12.18
N ASN A 69 -18.27 -14.80 -11.98
CA ASN A 69 -17.69 -14.74 -10.64
C ASN A 69 -17.94 -13.41 -9.91
N LEU A 70 -18.33 -12.35 -10.62
CA LEU A 70 -18.65 -11.07 -9.99
C LEU A 70 -20.16 -10.93 -9.66
N LYS A 71 -21.02 -11.78 -10.23
CA LYS A 71 -22.50 -11.67 -10.21
C LYS A 71 -23.23 -12.25 -8.98
N ILE A 72 -22.60 -12.97 -8.03
CA ILE A 72 -23.34 -13.88 -7.13
C ILE A 72 -23.29 -13.48 -5.64
N LYS A 73 -24.45 -13.64 -4.96
CA LYS A 73 -24.70 -13.57 -3.50
C LYS A 73 -24.01 -14.66 -2.68
N ASP A 74 -23.40 -15.66 -3.31
CA ASP A 74 -22.62 -16.73 -2.68
C ASP A 74 -21.13 -16.53 -2.95
N ASN A 75 -20.34 -16.99 -1.98
CA ASN A 75 -18.89 -16.82 -1.81
C ASN A 75 -18.06 -16.88 -3.11
N SER A 76 -17.90 -15.73 -3.79
CA SER A 76 -17.07 -15.62 -5.00
C SER A 76 -15.62 -15.30 -4.65
N TYR A 77 -14.66 -15.79 -5.44
CA TYR A 77 -13.24 -15.44 -5.34
C TYR A 77 -13.02 -13.91 -5.18
N PHE A 78 -13.80 -13.11 -5.89
CA PHE A 78 -13.71 -11.65 -5.87
C PHE A 78 -14.36 -11.00 -4.65
N ASN A 79 -15.28 -11.68 -3.94
CA ASN A 79 -15.82 -11.19 -2.67
C ASN A 79 -14.75 -11.07 -1.59
N ASN A 80 -13.68 -11.87 -1.65
CA ASN A 80 -12.56 -11.73 -0.72
C ASN A 80 -11.76 -10.43 -0.90
N ILE A 81 -11.98 -9.70 -2.00
CA ILE A 81 -11.24 -8.47 -2.30
C ILE A 81 -11.95 -7.23 -1.73
N ASP A 82 -13.29 -7.17 -1.76
CA ASP A 82 -14.11 -6.01 -1.37
C ASP A 82 -15.36 -6.35 -0.54
N ASN A 83 -15.45 -7.58 -0.03
CA ASN A 83 -16.58 -8.15 0.73
C ASN A 83 -17.94 -8.11 0.01
N GLY A 84 -17.98 -7.98 -1.32
CA GLY A 84 -19.24 -8.01 -2.07
C GLY A 84 -19.99 -6.67 -2.14
N ASN A 85 -19.41 -5.58 -1.62
CA ASN A 85 -20.16 -4.38 -1.25
C ASN A 85 -20.25 -3.27 -2.32
N ASP A 86 -19.71 -3.44 -3.53
CA ASP A 86 -19.72 -2.38 -4.57
C ASP A 86 -19.72 -2.91 -6.02
N LEU A 87 -20.92 -3.24 -6.53
CA LEU A 87 -21.10 -3.72 -7.91
C LEU A 87 -20.72 -2.66 -8.97
N GLU A 88 -20.82 -1.38 -8.62
CA GLU A 88 -20.48 -0.27 -9.51
C GLU A 88 -18.97 -0.16 -9.71
N LYS A 89 -18.18 -0.20 -8.63
CA LYS A 89 -16.72 -0.26 -8.73
C LYS A 89 -16.23 -1.52 -9.43
N ARG A 90 -16.83 -2.68 -9.17
CA ARG A 90 -16.50 -3.93 -9.87
C ARG A 90 -16.71 -3.83 -11.38
N CYS A 91 -17.81 -3.20 -11.81
CA CYS A 91 -18.07 -2.92 -13.22
C CYS A 91 -17.00 -2.02 -13.83
N ILE A 92 -16.63 -0.92 -13.14
CA ILE A 92 -15.57 -0.01 -13.58
C ILE A 92 -14.23 -0.75 -13.72
N TYR A 93 -13.85 -1.60 -12.76
CA TYR A 93 -12.62 -2.38 -12.81
C TYR A 93 -12.62 -3.38 -13.97
N LEU A 94 -13.76 -4.04 -14.20
CA LEU A 94 -13.92 -4.98 -15.30
C LEU A 94 -13.84 -4.29 -16.67
N LYS A 95 -14.44 -3.09 -16.80
CA LYS A 95 -14.35 -2.25 -18.01
C LYS A 95 -12.91 -1.83 -18.29
N TYR A 96 -12.21 -1.30 -17.29
CA TYR A 96 -10.80 -0.93 -17.42
C TYR A 96 -9.94 -2.13 -17.84
N TRP A 97 -10.12 -3.28 -17.19
CA TRP A 97 -9.43 -4.53 -17.55
C TRP A 97 -9.72 -4.92 -19.01
N LEU A 98 -11.00 -5.01 -19.39
CA LEU A 98 -11.41 -5.40 -20.74
C LEU A 98 -10.78 -4.50 -21.81
N TYR A 99 -10.84 -3.17 -21.64
CA TYR A 99 -10.28 -2.23 -22.59
C TYR A 99 -8.75 -2.33 -22.70
N LYS A 100 -8.06 -2.59 -21.58
CA LYS A 100 -6.62 -2.86 -21.61
C LYS A 100 -6.31 -4.17 -22.35
N GLU A 101 -7.06 -5.23 -22.09
CA GLU A 101 -6.86 -6.53 -22.75
C GLU A 101 -7.17 -6.48 -24.25
N ILE A 102 -8.23 -5.76 -24.67
CA ILE A 102 -8.55 -5.53 -26.08
C ILE A 102 -7.37 -4.88 -26.80
N LEU A 103 -6.81 -3.80 -26.23
CA LEU A 103 -5.70 -3.07 -26.83
C LEU A 103 -4.39 -3.88 -26.87
N THR A 104 -4.24 -4.87 -25.97
CA THR A 104 -3.01 -5.67 -25.83
C THR A 104 -3.08 -6.94 -26.69
N LYS A 105 -4.23 -7.63 -26.72
CA LYS A 105 -4.38 -8.98 -27.29
C LYS A 105 -5.04 -9.02 -28.66
N ILE A 106 -5.78 -7.98 -29.04
CA ILE A 106 -6.53 -7.94 -30.30
C ILE A 106 -5.89 -6.92 -31.25
N THR A 107 -5.38 -7.44 -32.37
CA THR A 107 -4.68 -6.64 -33.38
C THR A 107 -5.64 -6.07 -34.41
N GLU A 108 -6.60 -6.87 -34.90
CA GLU A 108 -7.51 -6.52 -35.99
C GLU A 108 -8.80 -5.84 -35.51
N ASP A 109 -9.22 -4.76 -36.18
CA ASP A 109 -10.39 -3.97 -35.78
C ASP A 109 -11.70 -4.76 -35.91
N LYS A 110 -11.81 -5.64 -36.92
CA LYS A 110 -12.99 -6.52 -37.11
C LYS A 110 -13.24 -7.46 -35.92
N ASP A 111 -12.17 -7.90 -35.24
CA ASP A 111 -12.25 -8.81 -34.10
C ASP A 111 -12.72 -8.04 -32.85
N ILE A 112 -12.30 -6.77 -32.72
CA ILE A 112 -12.78 -5.85 -31.68
C ILE A 112 -14.27 -5.57 -31.88
N ASP A 113 -14.67 -5.26 -33.11
CA ASP A 113 -16.06 -5.01 -33.46
C ASP A 113 -16.93 -6.25 -33.19
N SER A 114 -16.46 -7.43 -33.54
CA SER A 114 -17.16 -8.69 -33.27
C SER A 114 -17.34 -8.93 -31.77
N LEU A 115 -16.27 -8.76 -30.98
CA LEU A 115 -16.30 -8.89 -29.52
C LEU A 115 -17.27 -7.90 -28.89
N LEU A 116 -17.11 -6.60 -29.15
CA LEU A 116 -17.96 -5.57 -28.52
C LEU A 116 -19.41 -5.64 -28.98
N SER A 117 -19.67 -6.06 -30.22
CA SER A 117 -21.04 -6.29 -30.69
C SER A 117 -21.70 -7.43 -29.89
N SER A 118 -20.97 -8.52 -29.64
CA SER A 118 -21.44 -9.60 -28.75
C SER A 118 -21.73 -9.08 -27.34
N LEU A 119 -20.79 -8.33 -26.74
CA LEU A 119 -20.95 -7.83 -25.38
C LEU A 119 -22.09 -6.81 -25.23
N SER A 120 -22.29 -5.95 -26.23
CA SER A 120 -23.38 -4.95 -26.23
C SER A 120 -24.77 -5.56 -26.36
N SER A 121 -24.88 -6.78 -26.92
CA SER A 121 -26.15 -7.48 -27.12
C SER A 121 -26.72 -8.06 -25.81
N GLU A 122 -25.87 -8.48 -24.89
CA GLU A 122 -26.24 -8.86 -23.52
C GLU A 122 -26.42 -7.60 -22.68
N LYS A 123 -27.60 -6.99 -22.77
CA LYS A 123 -27.86 -5.61 -22.31
C LYS A 123 -27.45 -5.31 -20.86
N ARG A 124 -27.26 -6.28 -19.95
CA ARG A 124 -26.90 -6.03 -18.53
C ARG A 124 -26.06 -7.15 -17.91
N TYR A 125 -24.84 -6.83 -17.47
CA TYR A 125 -23.93 -7.78 -16.80
C TYR A 125 -23.91 -7.68 -15.27
N PHE A 126 -24.43 -6.62 -14.70
CA PHE A 126 -24.58 -6.49 -13.26
C PHE A 126 -25.95 -5.88 -13.10
N HIS A 127 -26.93 -6.63 -12.60
CA HIS A 127 -28.29 -6.13 -12.49
C HIS A 127 -28.77 -6.24 -11.04
N SER A 128 -29.04 -5.07 -10.47
CA SER A 128 -29.85 -4.89 -9.27
C SER A 128 -30.86 -3.77 -9.53
N ASP A 129 -31.82 -3.58 -8.63
CA ASP A 129 -32.81 -2.49 -8.72
C ASP A 129 -32.16 -1.09 -8.74
N ALA A 130 -30.88 -0.95 -8.35
CA ALA A 130 -30.17 0.32 -8.21
C ALA A 130 -29.02 0.55 -9.21
N TYR A 131 -28.54 -0.49 -9.92
CA TYR A 131 -27.36 -0.37 -10.78
C TYR A 131 -27.36 -1.35 -11.97
N SER A 132 -27.00 -0.85 -13.16
CA SER A 132 -26.77 -1.62 -14.38
C SER A 132 -25.41 -1.34 -15.00
N CYS A 133 -24.65 -2.41 -15.25
CA CYS A 133 -23.38 -2.35 -15.99
C CYS A 133 -23.60 -2.81 -17.43
N GLU A 134 -23.48 -1.87 -18.36
CA GLU A 134 -23.66 -2.00 -19.80
C GLU A 134 -22.32 -1.84 -20.50
N PHE A 135 -22.14 -2.47 -21.67
CA PHE A 135 -20.94 -2.34 -22.48
C PHE A 135 -21.34 -1.83 -23.86
N TYR A 136 -20.67 -0.77 -24.30
CA TYR A 136 -21.01 -0.08 -25.54
C TYR A 136 -20.01 -0.38 -26.65
N LYS A 137 -20.45 -0.24 -27.90
CA LYS A 137 -19.60 -0.45 -29.07
C LYS A 137 -18.69 0.76 -29.27
N MET A 138 -17.39 0.52 -29.32
CA MET A 138 -16.38 1.55 -29.55
C MET A 138 -15.29 1.02 -30.47
N ASN A 139 -14.76 1.89 -31.32
CA ASN A 139 -13.60 1.52 -32.15
C ASN A 139 -12.30 1.56 -31.32
N LYS A 140 -11.21 1.02 -31.87
CA LYS A 140 -9.92 0.92 -31.18
C LYS A 140 -9.35 2.27 -30.71
N LYS A 141 -9.62 3.36 -31.45
CA LYS A 141 -9.18 4.71 -31.07
C LYS A 141 -9.95 5.21 -29.85
N GLU A 142 -11.27 5.05 -29.87
CA GLU A 142 -12.17 5.41 -28.78
C GLU A 142 -11.83 4.64 -27.49
N ILE A 143 -11.59 3.32 -27.59
CA ILE A 143 -11.15 2.49 -26.46
C ILE A 143 -9.83 3.00 -25.87
N ARG A 144 -8.89 3.45 -26.71
CA ARG A 144 -7.60 3.99 -26.26
C ARG A 144 -7.77 5.30 -25.49
N GLU A 145 -8.68 6.16 -25.91
CA GLU A 145 -9.00 7.43 -25.26
C GLU A 145 -9.68 7.19 -23.90
N ILE A 146 -10.73 6.38 -23.88
CA ILE A 146 -11.47 6.01 -22.66
C ILE A 146 -10.57 5.30 -21.64
N LYS A 147 -9.73 4.35 -22.08
CA LYS A 147 -8.77 3.66 -21.19
C LYS A 147 -7.80 4.64 -20.52
N LYS A 148 -7.34 5.68 -21.21
CA LYS A 148 -6.44 6.70 -20.63
C LYS A 148 -7.11 7.46 -19.49
N ILE A 149 -8.40 7.78 -19.62
CA ILE A 149 -9.14 8.47 -18.56
C ILE A 149 -9.43 7.54 -17.39
N TYR A 150 -9.87 6.30 -17.64
CA TYR A 150 -10.02 5.29 -16.57
C TYR A 150 -8.72 5.09 -15.79
N GLU A 151 -7.58 5.02 -16.50
CA GLU A 151 -6.26 4.88 -15.88
C GLU A 151 -5.93 6.05 -14.96
N TYR A 152 -6.22 7.29 -15.36
CA TYR A 152 -6.04 8.43 -14.48
C TYR A 152 -6.97 8.38 -13.27
N PHE A 153 -8.26 8.19 -13.53
CA PHE A 153 -9.32 8.16 -12.52
C PHE A 153 -9.09 7.07 -11.45
N LEU A 154 -8.82 5.83 -11.87
CA LEU A 154 -8.66 4.70 -10.95
C LEU A 154 -7.40 4.80 -10.07
N PHE A 155 -6.38 5.49 -10.54
CA PHE A 155 -5.13 5.68 -9.82
C PHE A 155 -4.95 7.14 -9.37
N TYR A 156 -6.03 7.93 -9.33
CA TYR A 156 -5.98 9.35 -9.01
C TYR A 156 -5.29 9.62 -7.67
N ASN A 157 -5.63 8.87 -6.62
CA ASN A 157 -5.02 9.08 -5.29
C ASN A 157 -3.50 8.83 -5.29
N ILE A 158 -3.05 7.92 -6.16
CA ILE A 158 -1.63 7.64 -6.35
C ILE A 158 -0.99 8.81 -7.10
N TYR A 159 -1.60 9.27 -8.19
CA TYR A 159 -1.13 10.46 -8.91
C TYR A 159 -1.11 11.72 -8.04
N LYS A 160 -2.16 11.93 -7.23
CA LYS A 160 -2.30 13.03 -6.27
C LYS A 160 -1.13 13.04 -5.29
N LYS A 161 -0.78 11.87 -4.73
CA LYS A 161 0.37 11.71 -3.85
C LYS A 161 1.68 12.17 -4.52
N TYR A 162 1.95 11.71 -5.74
CA TYR A 162 3.13 12.15 -6.51
C TYR A 162 3.09 13.65 -6.85
N THR A 163 1.92 14.25 -7.14
CA THR A 163 1.80 15.68 -7.41
C THR A 163 2.00 16.57 -6.16
N LEU A 164 1.72 16.05 -4.96
CA LEU A 164 1.86 16.77 -3.69
C LEU A 164 3.27 16.64 -3.11
N GLU A 165 3.93 15.49 -3.27
CA GLU A 165 5.28 15.23 -2.76
C GLU A 165 6.40 15.87 -3.63
N ASP A 166 6.13 16.15 -4.91
CA ASP A 166 7.16 16.57 -5.90
C ASP A 166 6.82 17.86 -6.69
N SER A 167 6.01 18.78 -6.15
CA SER A 167 5.59 20.00 -6.89
C SER A 167 6.74 20.89 -7.39
N ALA A 168 7.95 20.77 -6.81
CA ALA A 168 9.17 21.43 -7.29
C ALA A 168 9.87 20.69 -8.46
N LYS A 169 9.51 19.43 -8.72
CA LYS A 169 10.09 18.48 -9.67
C LYS A 169 9.02 17.70 -10.46
N ILE A 170 7.85 18.29 -10.76
CA ILE A 170 6.96 17.67 -11.75
C ILE A 170 7.73 17.64 -13.08
N ASP A 171 8.30 16.48 -13.40
CA ASP A 171 9.01 16.26 -14.66
C ASP A 171 8.06 16.65 -15.81
N ARG A 172 8.62 17.29 -16.84
CA ARG A 172 7.93 17.67 -18.08
C ARG A 172 7.09 16.51 -18.60
N VAL A 173 7.54 15.26 -18.45
CA VAL A 173 6.81 14.07 -18.89
C VAL A 173 5.52 13.86 -18.09
N HIS A 174 5.56 13.99 -16.76
CA HIS A 174 4.37 13.83 -15.93
C HIS A 174 3.39 14.99 -16.13
N CYS A 175 3.90 16.22 -16.21
CA CYS A 175 3.07 17.40 -16.48
C CYS A 175 2.39 17.31 -17.85
N ASN A 176 3.11 16.83 -18.88
CA ASN A 176 2.54 16.61 -20.20
C ASN A 176 1.47 15.52 -20.20
N TYR A 177 1.65 14.45 -19.42
CA TYR A 177 0.64 13.40 -19.28
C TYR A 177 -0.64 13.95 -18.62
N LEU A 178 -0.52 14.73 -17.55
CA LEU A 178 -1.68 15.36 -16.89
C LEU A 178 -2.41 16.31 -17.84
N LYS A 179 -1.66 17.16 -18.56
CA LYS A 179 -2.22 18.05 -19.60
C LYS A 179 -2.89 17.28 -20.74
N GLU A 180 -2.30 16.16 -21.17
CA GLU A 180 -2.87 15.31 -22.21
C GLU A 180 -4.18 14.67 -21.75
N VAL A 181 -4.25 14.18 -20.51
CA VAL A 181 -5.48 13.63 -19.93
C VAL A 181 -6.53 14.72 -19.72
N HIS A 182 -6.15 15.90 -19.24
CA HIS A 182 -7.05 17.05 -19.09
C HIS A 182 -7.66 17.46 -20.42
N TYR A 183 -6.80 17.72 -21.42
CA TYR A 183 -7.24 18.08 -22.76
C TYR A 183 -8.15 17.01 -23.34
N LEU A 184 -7.80 15.73 -23.18
CA LEU A 184 -8.64 14.63 -23.64
C LEU A 184 -10.00 14.60 -22.92
N PHE A 185 -10.02 14.80 -21.60
CA PHE A 185 -11.25 14.84 -20.81
C PHE A 185 -12.16 16.00 -21.25
N ASP A 186 -11.62 17.17 -21.50
CA ASP A 186 -12.36 18.35 -21.98
C ASP A 186 -12.91 18.13 -23.39
N GLN A 187 -12.08 17.61 -24.30
CA GLN A 187 -12.50 17.30 -25.67
C GLN A 187 -13.66 16.30 -25.69
N ILE A 188 -13.58 15.26 -24.87
CA ILE A 188 -14.66 14.26 -24.76
C ILE A 188 -15.88 14.88 -24.09
N SER A 189 -15.68 15.66 -23.02
CA SER A 189 -16.78 16.35 -22.33
C SER A 189 -17.55 17.26 -23.27
N MET A 190 -16.87 18.02 -24.12
CA MET A 190 -17.50 18.88 -25.14
C MET A 190 -18.20 18.06 -26.22
N LYS A 191 -17.53 17.02 -26.74
CA LYS A 191 -18.12 16.12 -27.75
C LYS A 191 -19.38 15.40 -27.24
N CYS A 192 -19.44 15.11 -25.95
CA CYS A 192 -20.49 14.33 -25.31
C CYS A 192 -21.51 15.16 -24.51
N LEU A 193 -21.57 16.48 -24.74
CA LEU A 193 -22.60 17.38 -24.18
C LEU A 193 -24.01 17.00 -24.65
N GLU A 194 -24.16 16.69 -25.95
CA GLU A 194 -25.46 16.44 -26.59
C GLU A 194 -25.49 15.12 -27.40
N SER A 195 -24.38 14.37 -27.42
CA SER A 195 -24.27 13.12 -28.17
C SER A 195 -24.58 11.90 -27.31
N GLU A 196 -25.53 11.08 -27.75
CA GLU A 196 -25.90 9.77 -27.16
C GLU A 196 -25.19 8.60 -27.85
N SER A 197 -24.05 8.86 -28.50
CA SER A 197 -23.23 7.79 -29.08
C SER A 197 -22.75 6.82 -28.00
N ASP A 198 -22.51 5.56 -28.38
CA ASP A 198 -22.01 4.51 -27.49
C ASP A 198 -20.72 4.93 -26.74
N TYR A 199 -19.82 5.63 -27.42
CA TYR A 199 -18.64 6.26 -26.82
C TYR A 199 -19.00 7.29 -25.74
N CYS A 200 -19.98 8.16 -26.00
CA CYS A 200 -20.41 9.18 -25.05
C CYS A 200 -21.23 8.61 -23.89
N LYS A 201 -21.99 7.54 -24.12
CA LYS A 201 -22.67 6.78 -23.05
C LYS A 201 -21.67 6.15 -22.10
N GLU A 202 -20.60 5.54 -22.63
CA GLU A 202 -19.51 5.01 -21.81
C GLU A 202 -18.90 6.10 -20.92
N PHE A 203 -18.58 7.25 -21.52
CA PHE A 203 -17.98 8.38 -20.80
C PHE A 203 -18.94 8.99 -19.76
N ASN A 204 -20.17 9.33 -20.13
CA ASN A 204 -21.10 10.03 -19.25
C ASN A 204 -21.55 9.14 -18.08
N ASN A 205 -21.86 7.86 -18.35
CA ASN A 205 -22.43 6.96 -17.34
C ASN A 205 -21.39 6.43 -16.35
N TYR A 206 -20.16 6.15 -16.81
CA TYR A 206 -19.17 5.42 -16.01
C TYR A 206 -17.90 6.21 -15.66
N ILE A 207 -17.65 7.34 -16.34
CA ILE A 207 -16.49 8.20 -16.06
C ILE A 207 -16.94 9.52 -15.44
N LYS A 208 -17.68 10.33 -16.20
CA LYS A 208 -18.04 11.70 -15.81
C LYS A 208 -18.85 11.74 -14.51
N LYS A 209 -19.82 10.83 -14.36
CA LYS A 209 -20.65 10.69 -13.15
C LYS A 209 -19.84 10.38 -11.89
N HIS A 210 -18.66 9.78 -12.01
CA HIS A 210 -17.86 9.30 -10.88
C HIS A 210 -16.63 10.15 -10.57
N ILE A 211 -16.38 11.19 -11.37
CA ILE A 211 -15.26 12.11 -11.17
C ILE A 211 -15.72 13.25 -10.25
N SER A 212 -15.04 13.41 -9.11
CA SER A 212 -15.31 14.49 -8.16
C SER A 212 -14.62 15.80 -8.58
N GLU A 213 -15.08 16.92 -8.02
CA GLU A 213 -14.48 18.24 -8.23
C GLU A 213 -12.99 18.29 -7.84
N SER A 214 -12.59 17.50 -6.83
CA SER A 214 -11.17 17.37 -6.45
C SER A 214 -10.33 16.72 -7.56
N VAL A 215 -10.85 15.72 -8.26
CA VAL A 215 -10.17 15.08 -9.40
C VAL A 215 -10.12 16.05 -10.58
N LEU A 216 -11.18 16.83 -10.83
CA LEU A 216 -11.18 17.85 -11.87
C LEU A 216 -10.14 18.95 -11.60
N SER A 217 -10.02 19.41 -10.35
CA SER A 217 -9.05 20.44 -9.98
C SER A 217 -7.59 20.02 -10.23
N SER A 218 -7.29 18.73 -10.10
CA SER A 218 -5.95 18.17 -10.36
C SER A 218 -5.54 18.19 -11.84
N PHE A 219 -6.48 18.42 -12.75
CA PHE A 219 -6.17 18.57 -14.17
C PHE A 219 -5.66 19.98 -14.52
N ASN A 220 -5.83 20.96 -13.61
CA ASN A 220 -5.45 22.36 -13.81
C ASN A 220 -4.02 22.68 -13.33
N VAL A 221 -3.10 21.71 -13.33
CA VAL A 221 -1.73 21.89 -12.81
C VAL A 221 -0.92 22.89 -13.65
N GLU A 222 -0.40 23.94 -13.00
CA GLU A 222 0.57 24.87 -13.61
C GLU A 222 1.95 24.21 -13.75
N CYS A 223 2.39 23.97 -14.99
CA CYS A 223 3.74 23.46 -15.28
C CYS A 223 4.74 24.62 -15.32
N LYS A 224 5.88 24.51 -14.61
CA LYS A 224 6.98 25.47 -14.74
C LYS A 224 7.52 25.53 -16.18
N SER A 225 7.60 26.73 -16.75
CA SER A 225 8.35 26.99 -17.99
C SER A 225 9.80 27.31 -17.65
N TYR A 226 10.75 26.48 -18.09
CA TYR A 226 12.15 26.88 -18.12
C TYR A 226 12.39 27.68 -19.41
N GLU A 227 12.61 28.98 -19.28
CA GLU A 227 13.16 29.79 -20.36
C GLU A 227 14.64 29.45 -20.53
N LEU A 228 15.03 28.97 -21.71
CA LEU A 228 16.44 28.86 -22.09
C LEU A 228 16.97 30.25 -22.42
N THR A 229 17.77 30.83 -21.53
CA THR A 229 18.64 31.96 -21.88
C THR A 229 19.71 31.49 -22.88
N ARG A 230 19.64 32.01 -24.11
CA ARG A 230 20.68 31.92 -25.14
C ARG A 230 21.85 32.83 -24.77
N GLU A 231 23.05 32.24 -24.67
CA GLU A 231 24.39 32.82 -24.92
C GLU A 231 25.39 31.81 -24.27
N THR A 232 26.33 31.14 -24.96
CA THR A 232 27.24 31.52 -26.03
C THR A 232 27.64 30.28 -26.85
N HIS A 233 27.70 30.43 -28.18
CA HIS A 233 28.28 29.44 -29.09
C HIS A 233 29.82 29.54 -29.08
N GLY A 234 30.50 28.51 -28.58
CA GLY A 234 31.93 28.28 -28.77
C GLY A 234 32.22 26.78 -28.83
N LYS A 235 32.69 26.29 -29.99
CA LYS A 235 32.92 24.88 -30.33
C LYS A 235 33.82 24.14 -29.33
N VAL A 236 33.29 23.10 -28.66
CA VAL A 236 33.99 21.85 -28.36
C VAL A 236 32.99 20.68 -28.47
N THR A 237 33.46 19.59 -29.05
CA THR A 237 32.77 18.37 -29.50
C THR A 237 31.90 17.63 -28.48
N ASN A 238 30.77 17.10 -28.98
CA ASN A 238 29.87 16.07 -28.43
C ASN A 238 30.24 15.47 -27.05
N LEU A 239 29.59 15.97 -26.01
CA LEU A 239 29.37 15.28 -24.74
C LEU A 239 27.87 15.23 -24.48
N ALA A 240 27.40 14.04 -24.09
CA ALA A 240 26.01 13.74 -23.78
C ALA A 240 25.46 14.67 -22.69
N ALA A 241 24.16 14.95 -22.77
CA ALA A 241 23.41 15.67 -21.74
C ALA A 241 23.48 14.93 -20.39
N PRO A 242 23.37 15.64 -19.25
CA PRO A 242 23.63 15.06 -17.94
C PRO A 242 22.47 14.17 -17.47
N ASP A 243 22.72 12.86 -17.46
CA ASP A 243 21.98 11.86 -16.69
C ASP A 243 22.26 12.08 -15.19
N SER A 244 21.32 12.62 -14.44
CA SER A 244 21.43 12.59 -12.96
C SER A 244 20.08 12.60 -12.25
N LEU A 245 19.33 11.49 -12.34
CA LEU A 245 18.51 11.00 -11.22
C LEU A 245 18.11 9.52 -11.35
N HIS A 246 19.07 8.61 -11.56
CA HIS A 246 19.02 7.21 -11.10
C HIS A 246 20.35 6.55 -11.47
N ASN A 247 21.34 6.61 -10.58
CA ASN A 247 22.59 5.88 -10.76
C ASN A 247 22.99 5.28 -9.41
N ASN A 248 22.28 4.23 -9.00
CA ASN A 248 22.88 3.26 -8.09
C ASN A 248 23.06 1.98 -8.89
N LYS A 249 24.31 1.64 -9.23
CA LYS A 249 24.70 0.44 -10.01
C LYS A 249 24.28 -0.90 -9.39
N TYR A 250 23.73 -0.88 -8.18
CA TYR A 250 23.40 -2.05 -7.38
C TYR A 250 21.90 -2.41 -7.34
N ASN A 251 21.02 -1.61 -7.94
CA ASN A 251 19.57 -1.86 -7.96
C ASN A 251 19.14 -3.02 -8.89
N ILE A 252 20.08 -3.67 -9.57
CA ILE A 252 19.83 -4.78 -10.49
C ILE A 252 19.28 -6.05 -9.80
N PHE A 253 19.35 -6.12 -8.47
CA PHE A 253 18.95 -7.29 -7.67
C PHE A 253 17.55 -7.17 -7.04
N ASP A 254 16.88 -6.04 -7.18
CA ASP A 254 15.54 -5.83 -6.60
C ASP A 254 14.53 -6.88 -7.09
N ASP A 255 14.64 -7.27 -8.36
CA ASP A 255 13.76 -8.24 -9.02
C ASP A 255 14.41 -9.64 -9.16
N ILE A 256 15.39 -9.99 -8.31
CA ILE A 256 16.16 -11.25 -8.40
C ILE A 256 15.28 -12.50 -8.50
N GLY A 257 14.13 -12.51 -7.82
CA GLY A 257 13.18 -13.65 -7.82
C GLY A 257 12.51 -13.85 -9.18
N MET A 258 12.26 -12.77 -9.93
CA MET A 258 11.80 -12.86 -11.32
C MET A 258 12.88 -13.50 -12.19
N TYR A 259 14.14 -13.08 -12.04
CA TYR A 259 15.25 -13.61 -12.83
C TYR A 259 15.51 -15.09 -12.53
N GLN A 260 15.53 -15.48 -11.26
CA GLN A 260 15.68 -16.88 -10.84
C GLN A 260 14.56 -17.78 -11.39
N LYS A 261 13.31 -17.30 -11.35
CA LYS A 261 12.18 -18.02 -11.95
C LYS A 261 12.38 -18.20 -13.46
N LYS A 262 12.75 -17.14 -14.16
CA LYS A 262 13.06 -17.21 -15.60
C LYS A 262 14.23 -18.14 -15.88
N GLU A 263 15.25 -18.21 -15.04
CA GLU A 263 16.33 -19.20 -15.21
C GLU A 263 15.79 -20.63 -15.15
N SER A 264 14.87 -20.92 -14.21
CA SER A 264 14.26 -22.25 -14.02
C SER A 264 13.20 -22.67 -15.06
N ASP A 265 12.58 -21.72 -15.78
CA ASP A 265 11.51 -22.03 -16.74
C ASP A 265 12.01 -22.88 -17.92
N SER A 266 11.25 -23.85 -18.42
CA SER A 266 11.61 -24.59 -19.64
C SER A 266 11.35 -23.76 -20.91
N LEU A 267 12.28 -23.74 -21.86
CA LEU A 267 12.03 -23.22 -23.22
C LEU A 267 11.74 -24.37 -24.19
N ASP A 268 10.88 -24.10 -25.17
CA ASP A 268 10.60 -25.03 -26.27
C ASP A 268 11.84 -25.14 -27.19
N GLU A 269 12.34 -26.35 -27.43
CA GLU A 269 13.63 -26.59 -28.13
C GLU A 269 13.66 -25.94 -29.53
N ASN A 270 12.51 -25.85 -30.19
CA ASN A 270 12.34 -25.25 -31.53
C ASN A 270 12.63 -23.74 -31.56
N SER A 271 12.58 -23.03 -30.42
CA SER A 271 12.79 -21.58 -30.35
C SER A 271 14.25 -21.17 -30.14
N VAL A 272 15.12 -22.13 -29.78
CA VAL A 272 16.54 -21.89 -29.46
C VAL A 272 17.41 -22.06 -30.71
N GLY A 273 17.14 -23.04 -31.58
CA GLY A 273 17.66 -23.18 -32.96
C GLY A 273 19.11 -22.71 -33.24
N ASN A 274 19.34 -22.13 -34.43
CA ASN A 274 20.65 -21.69 -34.94
C ASN A 274 21.42 -20.67 -34.07
N LEU A 275 20.84 -20.18 -32.95
CA LEU A 275 21.54 -19.29 -32.01
C LEU A 275 22.62 -20.05 -31.22
N ASN A 276 22.41 -21.33 -30.94
CA ASN A 276 23.36 -22.15 -30.17
C ASN A 276 24.53 -22.68 -31.00
N GLU A 277 24.45 -22.69 -32.33
CA GLU A 277 25.57 -23.12 -33.19
C GLU A 277 26.83 -22.27 -32.97
N GLY A 278 26.65 -20.99 -32.59
CA GLY A 278 27.75 -20.11 -32.20
C GLY A 278 28.47 -20.57 -30.93
N CYS A 279 27.73 -21.10 -29.94
CA CYS A 279 28.30 -21.55 -28.67
C CYS A 279 29.30 -22.70 -28.84
N GLN A 280 29.14 -23.53 -29.87
CA GLN A 280 30.05 -24.66 -30.14
C GLN A 280 31.46 -24.22 -30.53
N LYS A 281 31.65 -22.95 -30.90
CA LYS A 281 32.96 -22.38 -31.28
C LYS A 281 33.75 -21.81 -30.11
N ILE A 282 33.19 -21.83 -28.89
CA ILE A 282 33.92 -21.40 -27.70
C ILE A 282 35.05 -22.39 -27.42
N SER A 283 36.26 -21.85 -27.26
CA SER A 283 37.44 -22.62 -26.87
C SER A 283 38.13 -22.00 -25.64
N CYS A 284 38.93 -22.82 -24.95
CA CYS A 284 39.70 -22.44 -23.78
C CYS A 284 41.20 -22.58 -24.08
N THR A 285 42.05 -21.84 -23.37
CA THR A 285 43.51 -21.91 -23.58
C THR A 285 44.08 -23.28 -23.22
N LYS A 286 43.48 -23.94 -22.21
CA LYS A 286 43.88 -25.28 -21.74
C LYS A 286 42.92 -26.40 -22.14
N GLY A 287 41.88 -26.11 -22.93
CA GLY A 287 40.87 -27.09 -23.39
C GLY A 287 39.89 -27.62 -22.32
N ASP A 288 40.29 -27.70 -21.05
CA ASP A 288 39.50 -28.34 -19.98
C ASP A 288 38.18 -27.62 -19.59
N CYS A 289 37.94 -26.40 -20.10
CA CYS A 289 36.79 -25.58 -19.74
C CYS A 289 35.69 -25.53 -20.81
N GLU A 290 35.93 -26.15 -21.96
CA GLU A 290 35.11 -25.95 -23.17
C GLU A 290 33.66 -26.39 -23.00
N ASP A 291 33.43 -27.58 -22.45
CA ASP A 291 32.07 -28.11 -22.28
C ASP A 291 31.23 -27.25 -21.33
N LYS A 292 31.83 -26.75 -20.25
CA LYS A 292 31.17 -25.82 -19.33
C LYS A 292 30.90 -24.48 -20.00
N ALA A 293 31.87 -23.94 -20.73
CA ALA A 293 31.71 -22.65 -21.41
C ALA A 293 30.63 -22.70 -22.50
N LYS A 294 30.54 -23.81 -23.24
CA LYS A 294 29.46 -24.10 -24.21
C LYS A 294 28.10 -24.13 -23.50
N SER A 295 27.97 -24.90 -22.42
CA SER A 295 26.72 -24.98 -21.63
C SER A 295 26.29 -23.64 -21.04
N LEU A 296 27.24 -22.83 -20.58
CA LEU A 296 26.98 -21.48 -20.07
C LEU A 296 26.48 -20.53 -21.16
N CYS A 297 27.08 -20.57 -22.35
CA CYS A 297 26.63 -19.80 -23.50
C CYS A 297 25.18 -20.13 -23.87
N GLU A 298 24.84 -21.43 -23.94
CA GLU A 298 23.48 -21.87 -24.24
C GLU A 298 22.48 -21.41 -23.16
N SER A 299 22.86 -21.53 -21.88
CA SER A 299 22.05 -21.09 -20.75
C SER A 299 21.83 -19.58 -20.74
N PHE A 300 22.87 -18.82 -21.09
CA PHE A 300 22.78 -17.37 -21.26
C PHE A 300 21.77 -16.99 -22.35
N ILE A 301 21.88 -17.59 -23.54
CA ILE A 301 20.99 -17.31 -24.67
C ILE A 301 19.55 -17.62 -24.28
N LYS A 302 19.31 -18.75 -23.61
CA LYS A 302 17.98 -19.11 -23.07
C LYS A 302 17.44 -18.04 -22.13
N LEU A 303 18.25 -17.57 -21.18
CA LEU A 303 17.83 -16.53 -20.24
C LEU A 303 17.54 -15.20 -20.96
N PHE A 304 18.39 -14.80 -21.90
CA PHE A 304 18.20 -13.60 -22.72
C PHE A 304 16.87 -13.64 -23.49
N LEU A 305 16.57 -14.75 -24.16
CA LEU A 305 15.31 -14.91 -24.92
C LEU A 305 14.07 -14.78 -24.04
N LYS A 306 14.12 -15.24 -22.77
CA LYS A 306 13.03 -15.09 -21.80
C LYS A 306 12.89 -13.66 -21.27
N LEU A 307 13.97 -12.90 -21.26
CA LEU A 307 13.99 -11.50 -20.83
C LEU A 307 13.58 -10.54 -21.95
N GLN A 308 13.85 -10.92 -23.20
CA GLN A 308 13.48 -10.17 -24.39
C GLN A 308 11.94 -10.09 -24.55
N LYS A 309 11.43 -8.88 -24.83
CA LYS A 309 10.02 -8.66 -25.19
C LYS A 309 9.92 -8.49 -26.71
N THR A 310 9.00 -9.21 -27.34
CA THR A 310 8.67 -9.05 -28.77
C THR A 310 7.54 -8.05 -28.93
N ASP A 311 7.83 -6.89 -29.51
CA ASP A 311 6.84 -5.86 -29.83
C ASP A 311 7.05 -5.40 -31.28
N ASN A 312 6.05 -5.56 -32.15
CA ASN A 312 6.07 -5.10 -33.55
C ASN A 312 7.34 -5.50 -34.35
N ASN A 313 7.75 -6.78 -34.30
CA ASN A 313 8.94 -7.31 -34.98
C ASN A 313 10.29 -6.66 -34.60
N GLN A 314 10.34 -5.80 -33.57
CA GLN A 314 11.59 -5.31 -32.98
C GLN A 314 11.78 -5.91 -31.59
N SER A 315 12.88 -6.63 -31.40
CA SER A 315 13.27 -7.14 -30.10
C SER A 315 13.71 -6.01 -29.17
N LYS A 316 13.06 -5.84 -28.01
CA LYS A 316 13.46 -4.87 -26.99
C LYS A 316 13.77 -5.58 -25.66
N ILE A 317 14.89 -5.19 -25.04
CA ILE A 317 15.31 -5.64 -23.71
C ILE A 317 15.62 -4.40 -22.86
N ASN A 318 15.32 -4.46 -21.55
CA ASN A 318 15.56 -3.36 -20.63
C ASN A 318 17.05 -3.22 -20.29
N ALA A 319 17.52 -2.00 -19.99
CA ALA A 319 18.88 -1.75 -19.53
C ALA A 319 19.23 -2.56 -18.26
N ILE A 320 18.33 -2.58 -17.27
CA ILE A 320 18.51 -3.37 -16.03
C ILE A 320 18.62 -4.88 -16.33
N ASP A 321 17.85 -5.39 -17.30
CA ASP A 321 17.93 -6.80 -17.69
C ASP A 321 19.29 -7.12 -18.34
N ILE A 322 19.84 -6.18 -19.12
CA ILE A 322 21.18 -6.30 -19.72
C ILE A 322 22.26 -6.29 -18.62
N GLU A 323 22.16 -5.40 -17.63
CA GLU A 323 23.10 -5.33 -16.52
C GLU A 323 23.06 -6.59 -15.66
N TYR A 324 21.85 -7.11 -15.38
CA TYR A 324 21.69 -8.40 -14.72
C TYR A 324 22.29 -9.54 -15.54
N LEU A 325 22.06 -9.58 -16.85
CA LEU A 325 22.66 -10.59 -17.73
C LEU A 325 24.19 -10.53 -17.68
N ASN A 326 24.78 -9.32 -17.68
CA ASN A 326 26.22 -9.15 -17.57
C ASN A 326 26.74 -9.69 -16.22
N TYR A 327 26.09 -9.35 -15.12
CA TYR A 327 26.41 -9.89 -13.80
C TYR A 327 26.26 -11.42 -13.76
N TRP A 328 25.14 -11.95 -14.25
CA TRP A 328 24.82 -13.37 -14.26
C TRP A 328 25.90 -14.16 -15.01
N PHE A 329 26.31 -13.70 -16.18
CA PHE A 329 27.35 -14.35 -16.97
C PHE A 329 28.70 -14.33 -16.25
N ASN A 330 29.09 -13.18 -15.69
CA ASN A 330 30.29 -13.06 -14.87
C ASN A 330 30.27 -14.02 -13.68
N ASN A 331 29.14 -14.10 -12.97
CA ASN A 331 29.00 -14.96 -11.81
C ASN A 331 29.15 -16.44 -12.18
N LYS A 332 28.47 -16.90 -13.24
CA LYS A 332 28.56 -18.29 -13.70
C LYS A 332 29.96 -18.63 -14.22
N VAL A 333 30.55 -17.77 -15.06
CA VAL A 333 31.91 -17.97 -15.58
C VAL A 333 32.94 -18.05 -14.43
N ARG A 334 32.84 -17.19 -13.41
CA ARG A 334 33.75 -17.21 -12.26
C ARG A 334 33.60 -18.46 -11.39
N ASN A 335 32.38 -18.98 -11.24
CA ASN A 335 32.12 -20.20 -10.46
C ASN A 335 32.55 -21.47 -11.20
N ASP A 336 32.31 -21.54 -12.52
CA ASP A 336 32.54 -22.75 -13.31
C ASP A 336 33.94 -22.83 -13.94
N ILE A 337 34.59 -21.68 -14.16
CA ILE A 337 35.89 -21.54 -14.83
C ILE A 337 36.88 -20.82 -13.90
N LYS A 338 37.75 -21.61 -13.26
CA LYS A 338 38.66 -21.14 -12.20
C LYS A 338 39.87 -20.36 -12.73
N GLU A 339 40.39 -20.73 -13.89
CA GLU A 339 41.58 -20.11 -14.49
C GLU A 339 41.25 -18.74 -15.10
N ALA A 340 42.02 -17.70 -14.75
CA ALA A 340 41.75 -16.33 -15.18
C ALA A 340 41.89 -16.14 -16.71
N ASP A 341 42.87 -16.78 -17.33
CA ASP A 341 43.10 -16.66 -18.77
C ASP A 341 42.02 -17.39 -19.58
N ASP A 342 41.49 -18.50 -19.07
CA ASP A 342 40.34 -19.17 -19.67
C ASP A 342 39.07 -18.33 -19.57
N ARG A 343 38.82 -17.65 -18.44
CA ARG A 343 37.71 -16.70 -18.33
C ARG A 343 37.79 -15.61 -19.39
N LYS A 344 38.95 -14.98 -19.55
CA LYS A 344 39.17 -13.96 -20.59
C LYS A 344 38.89 -14.50 -21.98
N SER A 345 39.39 -15.69 -22.30
CA SER A 345 39.13 -16.36 -23.57
C SER A 345 37.64 -16.58 -23.80
N VAL A 346 36.90 -17.05 -22.79
CA VAL A 346 35.44 -17.23 -22.88
C VAL A 346 34.72 -15.91 -23.16
N PHE A 347 35.07 -14.82 -22.49
CA PHE A 347 34.48 -13.50 -22.78
C PHE A 347 34.78 -13.03 -24.20
N VAL A 348 35.99 -13.28 -24.73
CA VAL A 348 36.36 -12.93 -26.11
C VAL A 348 35.53 -13.71 -27.12
N TYR A 349 35.45 -15.04 -26.98
CA TYR A 349 34.63 -15.86 -27.87
C TYR A 349 33.15 -15.52 -27.76
N PHE A 350 32.65 -15.28 -26.55
CA PHE A 350 31.26 -14.92 -26.34
C PHE A 350 30.92 -13.59 -27.01
N LYS A 351 31.80 -12.59 -26.92
CA LYS A 351 31.64 -11.29 -27.62
C LYS A 351 31.58 -11.45 -29.14
N ASP A 352 32.37 -12.36 -29.71
CA ASP A 352 32.33 -12.67 -31.15
C ASP A 352 30.98 -13.28 -31.56
N ILE A 353 30.44 -14.20 -30.75
CA ILE A 353 29.11 -14.78 -30.94
C ILE A 353 28.02 -13.71 -30.91
N LEU A 354 28.06 -12.81 -29.92
CA LEU A 354 27.10 -11.70 -29.81
C LEU A 354 27.17 -10.76 -31.02
N THR A 355 28.35 -10.60 -31.63
CA THR A 355 28.55 -9.69 -32.78
C THR A 355 28.09 -10.30 -34.10
N LYS A 356 28.25 -11.63 -34.28
CA LYS A 356 27.92 -12.33 -35.52
C LYS A 356 26.44 -12.67 -35.67
N ASN A 357 25.65 -12.54 -34.62
CA ASN A 357 24.23 -12.86 -34.65
C ASN A 357 23.35 -11.60 -34.51
N GLU A 358 22.55 -11.32 -35.54
CA GLU A 358 21.70 -10.11 -35.58
C GLU A 358 20.74 -9.99 -34.39
N LYS A 359 20.24 -11.11 -33.84
CA LYS A 359 19.34 -11.09 -32.66
C LYS A 359 20.06 -10.80 -31.35
N LEU A 360 21.35 -11.15 -31.27
CA LEU A 360 22.18 -10.95 -30.07
C LEU A 360 22.99 -9.64 -30.14
N ALA A 361 23.05 -8.99 -31.31
CA ALA A 361 23.82 -7.76 -31.53
C ALA A 361 23.44 -6.61 -30.58
N ILE A 362 22.23 -6.61 -30.01
CA ILE A 362 21.82 -5.64 -28.98
C ILE A 362 22.62 -5.74 -27.67
N LEU A 363 23.20 -6.91 -27.39
CA LEU A 363 24.07 -7.16 -26.24
C LEU A 363 25.55 -6.88 -26.54
N LYS A 364 25.87 -6.51 -27.79
CA LYS A 364 27.24 -6.23 -28.20
C LYS A 364 27.82 -5.12 -27.33
N ASP A 365 29.04 -5.35 -26.85
CA ASP A 365 29.77 -4.44 -25.95
C ASP A 365 29.09 -4.18 -24.59
N LYS A 366 28.00 -4.90 -24.26
CA LYS A 366 27.29 -4.80 -22.97
C LYS A 366 27.62 -5.94 -22.01
N ILE A 367 27.98 -7.11 -22.54
CA ILE A 367 28.45 -8.24 -21.74
C ILE A 367 29.98 -8.19 -21.72
N VAL A 368 30.54 -7.80 -20.58
CA VAL A 368 31.97 -7.53 -20.38
C VAL A 368 32.43 -8.12 -19.06
N GLU A 369 33.71 -8.49 -18.98
CA GLU A 369 34.28 -8.95 -17.72
C GLU A 369 34.25 -7.83 -16.67
N ILE A 370 33.57 -8.08 -15.55
CA ILE A 370 33.45 -7.14 -14.44
C ILE A 370 34.73 -7.22 -13.61
N ASN A 371 35.27 -6.07 -13.23
CA ASN A 371 36.42 -5.98 -12.32
C ASN A 371 36.15 -6.72 -11.00
N ASN A 372 37.14 -7.45 -10.47
CA ASN A 372 37.00 -8.25 -9.24
C ASN A 372 36.40 -7.46 -8.06
N GLU A 373 36.85 -6.22 -7.83
CA GLU A 373 36.36 -5.41 -6.70
C GLU A 373 34.87 -5.08 -6.85
N VAL A 374 34.43 -4.73 -8.06
CA VAL A 374 33.03 -4.44 -8.36
C VAL A 374 32.20 -5.72 -8.27
N TYR A 375 32.72 -6.82 -8.81
CA TYR A 375 32.07 -8.14 -8.75
C TYR A 375 31.85 -8.59 -7.32
N ASP A 376 32.85 -8.47 -6.43
CA ASP A 376 32.74 -8.90 -5.04
C ASP A 376 31.61 -8.15 -4.30
N LYS A 377 31.51 -6.83 -4.51
CA LYS A 377 30.41 -6.00 -3.99
C LYS A 377 29.04 -6.44 -4.54
N MET A 378 28.95 -6.66 -5.85
CA MET A 378 27.73 -7.13 -6.50
C MET A 378 27.32 -8.53 -6.02
N ASN A 379 28.27 -9.43 -5.81
CA ASN A 379 28.03 -10.79 -5.36
C ASN A 379 27.52 -10.84 -3.91
N ILE A 380 28.06 -9.98 -3.03
CA ILE A 380 27.51 -9.79 -1.68
C ILE A 380 26.05 -9.36 -1.75
N LEU A 381 25.73 -8.33 -2.54
CA LEU A 381 24.37 -7.85 -2.69
C LEU A 381 23.44 -8.91 -3.29
N TYR A 382 23.89 -9.65 -4.30
CA TYR A 382 23.15 -10.78 -4.85
C TYR A 382 22.79 -11.79 -3.75
N ASN A 383 23.75 -12.21 -2.91
CA ASN A 383 23.52 -13.17 -1.83
C ASN A 383 22.56 -12.63 -0.76
N LEU A 384 22.62 -11.32 -0.48
CA LEU A 384 21.71 -10.64 0.44
C LEU A 384 20.27 -10.67 -0.10
N TYR A 385 20.07 -10.24 -1.34
CA TYR A 385 18.76 -10.21 -2.00
C TYR A 385 18.20 -11.62 -2.26
N ASP A 386 19.06 -12.59 -2.56
CA ASP A 386 18.68 -14.00 -2.69
C ASP A 386 18.18 -14.55 -1.35
N SER A 387 18.94 -14.35 -0.26
CA SER A 387 18.51 -14.76 1.09
C SER A 387 17.18 -14.11 1.48
N TYR A 388 17.02 -12.83 1.17
CA TYR A 388 15.78 -12.09 1.37
C TYR A 388 14.61 -12.71 0.57
N ASN A 389 14.80 -12.98 -0.71
CA ASN A 389 13.75 -13.57 -1.56
C ASN A 389 13.40 -14.99 -1.15
N GLN A 390 14.37 -15.78 -0.71
CA GLN A 390 14.12 -17.11 -0.16
C GLN A 390 13.21 -17.02 1.08
N ILE A 391 13.43 -16.04 1.97
CA ILE A 391 12.56 -15.82 3.14
C ILE A 391 11.17 -15.32 2.72
N GLU A 392 11.08 -14.38 1.77
CA GLU A 392 9.82 -13.78 1.34
C GLU A 392 8.93 -14.76 0.57
N THR A 393 9.51 -15.53 -0.36
CA THR A 393 8.76 -16.24 -1.40
C THR A 393 8.68 -17.75 -1.24
N SER A 394 9.61 -18.39 -0.50
CA SER A 394 9.66 -19.85 -0.44
C SER A 394 8.56 -20.45 0.43
N ASP A 395 7.75 -21.34 -0.13
CA ASP A 395 6.98 -22.33 0.63
C ASP A 395 7.96 -23.42 1.11
N ILE A 396 8.65 -23.13 2.22
CA ILE A 396 9.70 -24.01 2.77
C ILE A 396 9.03 -25.30 3.26
N LYS A 397 9.12 -26.37 2.47
CA LYS A 397 8.60 -27.68 2.86
C LYS A 397 9.51 -28.33 3.91
N ALA A 398 8.86 -28.96 4.89
CA ALA A 398 9.53 -29.70 5.96
C ALA A 398 10.03 -31.06 5.43
N GLU A 399 11.22 -31.07 4.86
CA GLU A 399 12.02 -32.29 4.75
C GLU A 399 13.34 -32.05 5.47
N ASN A 400 13.63 -32.93 6.43
CA ASN A 400 14.78 -33.00 7.35
C ASN A 400 15.32 -31.64 7.84
N GLY A 401 14.96 -31.26 9.07
CA GLY A 401 15.41 -30.03 9.78
C GLY A 401 14.29 -29.07 10.22
N GLY A 402 13.06 -29.25 9.72
CA GLY A 402 11.95 -28.35 10.06
C GLY A 402 12.10 -26.94 9.46
N VAL A 403 10.97 -26.24 9.30
CA VAL A 403 10.91 -24.93 8.63
C VAL A 403 11.76 -23.87 9.36
N LYS A 404 11.75 -23.92 10.71
CA LYS A 404 12.48 -22.99 11.58
C LYS A 404 14.00 -23.04 11.36
N GLU A 405 14.59 -24.23 11.27
CA GLU A 405 16.05 -24.38 11.08
C GLU A 405 16.48 -23.84 9.71
N LYS A 406 15.68 -24.09 8.66
CA LYS A 406 15.94 -23.54 7.33
C LYS A 406 15.86 -22.01 7.31
N CYS A 407 14.84 -21.43 7.94
CA CYS A 407 14.72 -19.98 8.09
C CYS A 407 15.91 -19.37 8.85
N LEU A 408 16.36 -20.03 9.93
CA LEU A 408 17.54 -19.61 10.69
C LEU A 408 18.79 -19.64 9.82
N LYS A 409 19.03 -20.75 9.11
CA LYS A 409 20.18 -20.90 8.21
C LYS A 409 20.21 -19.84 7.10
N ILE A 410 19.07 -19.52 6.49
CA ILE A 410 18.99 -18.44 5.49
C ILE A 410 19.27 -17.08 6.13
N SER A 411 18.72 -16.81 7.32
CA SER A 411 19.01 -15.57 8.04
C SER A 411 20.47 -15.44 8.49
N GLU A 412 21.12 -16.54 8.84
CA GLU A 412 22.53 -16.60 9.19
C GLU A 412 23.40 -16.28 7.98
N ASN A 413 23.12 -16.90 6.82
CA ASN A 413 23.79 -16.58 5.57
C ASN A 413 23.63 -15.09 5.17
N CYS A 414 22.44 -14.53 5.38
CA CYS A 414 22.19 -13.10 5.16
C CYS A 414 23.07 -12.24 6.09
N LEU A 415 23.09 -12.55 7.39
CA LEU A 415 23.90 -11.85 8.38
C LEU A 415 25.39 -11.89 8.04
N GLU A 416 25.91 -13.05 7.65
CA GLU A 416 27.32 -13.21 7.28
C GLU A 416 27.70 -12.38 6.05
N ASN A 417 26.88 -12.42 4.99
CA ASN A 417 27.11 -11.61 3.79
C ASN A 417 27.02 -10.12 4.11
N PHE A 418 26.11 -9.72 5.00
CA PHE A 418 25.95 -8.32 5.39
C PHE A 418 27.20 -7.82 6.12
N LYS A 419 27.73 -8.61 7.07
CA LYS A 419 28.99 -8.30 7.77
C LYS A 419 30.17 -8.17 6.80
N LYS A 420 30.28 -9.07 5.82
CA LYS A 420 31.31 -8.96 4.76
C LYS A 420 31.16 -7.66 3.95
N GLY A 421 29.92 -7.28 3.63
CA GLY A 421 29.62 -5.99 2.99
C GLY A 421 30.08 -4.80 3.83
N MET A 422 29.79 -4.81 5.14
CA MET A 422 30.25 -3.76 6.06
C MET A 422 31.77 -3.65 6.10
N GLU A 423 32.48 -4.78 6.17
CA GLU A 423 33.95 -4.81 6.17
C GLU A 423 34.54 -4.20 4.90
N ILE A 424 33.99 -4.53 3.73
CA ILE A 424 34.41 -3.95 2.45
C ILE A 424 34.14 -2.44 2.42
N TYR A 425 32.95 -2.00 2.85
CA TYR A 425 32.64 -0.58 2.94
C TYR A 425 33.66 0.15 3.83
N TYR A 426 33.92 -0.34 5.04
CA TYR A 426 34.86 0.30 5.96
C TYR A 426 36.32 0.21 5.53
N LYS A 427 36.65 -0.61 4.52
CA LYS A 427 38.00 -0.65 3.95
C LYS A 427 38.18 0.32 2.79
N GLN A 428 37.11 0.59 2.04
CA GLN A 428 37.17 1.29 0.75
C GLN A 428 36.44 2.64 0.73
N GLU A 429 35.62 2.94 1.75
CA GLU A 429 34.83 4.16 1.88
C GLU A 429 33.89 4.42 0.69
N ASP A 430 33.39 3.35 0.07
CA ASP A 430 32.47 3.41 -1.09
C ASP A 430 31.04 3.79 -0.66
N GLU A 431 30.72 5.07 -0.78
CA GLU A 431 29.43 5.64 -0.42
C GLU A 431 28.24 5.10 -1.24
N GLU A 432 28.46 4.65 -2.49
CA GLU A 432 27.38 4.02 -3.27
C GLU A 432 27.07 2.62 -2.73
N PHE A 433 28.11 1.88 -2.38
CA PHE A 433 27.96 0.55 -1.77
C PHE A 433 27.33 0.64 -0.37
N TYR A 434 27.68 1.67 0.41
CA TYR A 434 27.01 1.99 1.67
C TYR A 434 25.50 2.17 1.49
N LYS A 435 25.10 3.01 0.52
CA LYS A 435 23.66 3.26 0.24
C LYS A 435 22.93 1.96 -0.09
N ALA A 436 23.51 1.11 -0.94
CA ALA A 436 22.91 -0.18 -1.30
C ALA A 436 22.76 -1.14 -0.10
N LEU A 437 23.80 -1.25 0.74
CA LEU A 437 23.74 -2.06 1.96
C LEU A 437 22.73 -1.50 2.98
N ASN A 438 22.69 -0.18 3.16
CA ASN A 438 21.75 0.47 4.07
C ASN A 438 20.30 0.26 3.62
N GLU A 439 20.02 0.43 2.32
CA GLU A 439 18.71 0.15 1.72
C GLU A 439 18.28 -1.31 1.96
N PHE A 440 19.17 -2.27 1.68
CA PHE A 440 18.92 -3.68 1.97
C PHE A 440 18.60 -3.94 3.45
N SER A 441 19.32 -3.27 4.37
CA SER A 441 19.10 -3.45 5.82
C SER A 441 17.67 -3.11 6.25
N VAL A 442 17.07 -2.10 5.61
CA VAL A 442 15.67 -1.70 5.84
C VAL A 442 14.71 -2.74 5.28
N LEU A 443 14.98 -3.25 4.07
CA LEU A 443 14.17 -4.31 3.45
C LEU A 443 14.13 -5.57 4.32
N TYR A 444 15.30 -5.97 4.83
CA TYR A 444 15.44 -7.18 5.66
C TYR A 444 14.69 -7.08 6.99
N LYS A 445 14.70 -5.91 7.66
CA LYS A 445 13.94 -5.70 8.91
C LYS A 445 12.45 -6.04 8.78
N ASN A 446 11.89 -5.83 7.59
CA ASN A 446 10.46 -6.01 7.32
C ASN A 446 10.11 -7.36 6.68
N VAL A 447 11.10 -8.23 6.38
CA VAL A 447 10.84 -9.48 5.63
C VAL A 447 10.04 -10.50 6.46
N LYS A 448 10.23 -10.53 7.78
CA LYS A 448 9.54 -11.46 8.70
C LYS A 448 8.02 -11.35 8.62
N GLY A 449 7.49 -10.13 8.55
CA GLY A 449 6.04 -9.89 8.49
C GLY A 449 5.39 -10.38 7.19
N ARG A 450 6.17 -10.47 6.12
CA ARG A 450 5.74 -10.84 4.76
C ARG A 450 5.94 -12.31 4.44
N SER A 451 6.88 -12.97 5.11
CA SER A 451 7.16 -14.39 4.93
C SER A 451 5.98 -15.26 5.39
N LYS A 452 5.56 -16.21 4.55
CA LYS A 452 4.60 -17.25 4.96
C LYS A 452 5.25 -18.31 5.86
N SER A 453 6.47 -18.72 5.53
CA SER A 453 7.16 -19.84 6.18
C SER A 453 7.95 -19.43 7.42
N CYS A 454 8.52 -18.23 7.45
CA CYS A 454 9.43 -17.78 8.51
C CYS A 454 8.79 -16.82 9.52
N ARG A 455 7.47 -16.62 9.48
CA ARG A 455 6.73 -15.66 10.31
C ARG A 455 6.97 -15.85 11.81
N ASP A 456 6.96 -17.11 12.26
CA ASP A 456 7.09 -17.49 13.67
C ASP A 456 8.54 -17.76 14.10
N THR A 457 9.51 -17.45 13.23
CA THR A 457 10.94 -17.65 13.50
C THR A 457 11.61 -16.34 13.90
N ASN A 458 12.47 -16.38 14.91
CA ASN A 458 13.34 -15.25 15.26
C ASN A 458 14.55 -15.26 14.33
N LEU A 459 14.41 -14.58 13.19
CA LEU A 459 15.50 -14.39 12.24
C LEU A 459 16.66 -13.61 12.87
N HIS A 460 17.89 -13.91 12.46
CA HIS A 460 19.07 -13.16 12.91
C HIS A 460 18.96 -11.68 12.55
N THR A 461 19.16 -10.80 13.53
CA THR A 461 19.13 -9.35 13.33
C THR A 461 20.41 -8.87 12.66
N LEU A 462 20.29 -7.99 11.67
CA LEU A 462 21.46 -7.33 11.08
C LEU A 462 22.06 -6.32 12.07
N PRO A 463 23.40 -6.15 12.09
CA PRO A 463 24.07 -5.17 12.94
C PRO A 463 23.67 -3.74 12.58
N GLU A 464 23.83 -2.82 13.53
CA GLU A 464 23.73 -1.39 13.25
C GLU A 464 24.81 -0.97 12.25
N PHE A 465 24.40 -0.39 11.12
CA PHE A 465 25.29 0.00 10.04
C PHE A 465 25.34 1.52 9.92
N LYS A 466 26.52 2.09 10.21
CA LYS A 466 26.77 3.55 10.24
C LYS A 466 27.75 3.94 9.15
N SER A 467 27.49 5.05 8.48
CA SER A 467 28.44 5.69 7.55
C SER A 467 29.70 6.16 8.27
N PHE A 468 30.77 6.39 7.51
CA PHE A 468 31.98 7.03 8.02
C PHE A 468 31.72 8.40 8.64
N LYS A 469 30.82 9.18 8.05
CA LYS A 469 30.39 10.48 8.60
C LYS A 469 29.82 10.30 10.00
N GLU A 470 28.91 9.35 10.20
CA GLU A 470 28.31 9.07 11.52
C GLU A 470 29.32 8.53 12.54
N LYS A 471 30.31 7.74 12.10
CA LYS A 471 31.36 7.21 12.98
C LYS A 471 32.35 8.31 13.42
N ASN A 472 32.69 9.22 12.51
CA ASN A 472 33.63 10.31 12.75
C ASN A 472 32.96 11.52 13.46
N LEU A 473 31.64 11.69 13.35
CA LEU A 473 30.88 12.70 14.10
C LEU A 473 30.92 12.49 15.63
N LYS A 474 31.25 11.29 16.12
CA LYS A 474 31.45 11.04 17.57
C LYS A 474 32.69 11.73 18.16
N LEU A 475 33.63 12.18 17.33
CA LEU A 475 34.90 12.80 17.78
C LEU A 475 34.92 14.33 17.64
N VAL A 476 33.95 14.93 16.94
CA VAL A 476 33.96 16.36 16.61
C VAL A 476 32.65 17.00 17.05
N THR A 477 32.75 17.92 18.04
CA THR A 477 31.76 18.87 18.60
C THR A 477 31.00 18.49 19.89
N ASP A 478 31.69 18.66 21.02
CA ASP A 478 31.10 18.74 22.37
C ASP A 478 30.73 20.20 22.76
N GLU A 479 31.27 21.22 22.07
CA GLU A 479 31.20 22.61 22.54
C GLU A 479 29.79 23.23 22.48
N MET A 480 29.01 23.00 21.41
CA MET A 480 27.65 23.56 21.31
C MET A 480 26.66 22.84 22.25
N CYS A 481 26.71 21.50 22.30
CA CYS A 481 25.87 20.71 23.21
C CYS A 481 26.18 21.01 24.69
N SER A 482 27.42 21.37 25.02
CA SER A 482 27.79 21.79 26.37
C SER A 482 27.12 23.11 26.82
N LYS A 483 26.84 24.03 25.87
CA LYS A 483 26.25 25.36 26.08
C LYS A 483 24.72 25.35 26.15
N ILE A 484 24.06 24.29 25.66
CA ILE A 484 22.60 24.17 25.69
C ILE A 484 22.14 23.79 27.11
N THR A 485 21.43 24.70 27.77
CA THR A 485 20.87 24.47 29.12
C THR A 485 19.35 24.41 29.13
N LYS A 486 18.67 25.16 28.23
CA LYS A 486 17.20 25.16 28.11
C LYS A 486 16.75 25.56 26.70
N TYR A 487 15.75 24.88 26.16
CA TYR A 487 15.05 25.33 24.95
C TYR A 487 14.21 26.56 25.28
N THR A 488 14.45 27.67 24.58
CA THR A 488 13.53 28.82 24.60
C THR A 488 12.77 28.78 23.29
N PRO A 489 11.44 28.54 23.30
CA PRO A 489 10.64 28.62 22.10
C PRO A 489 10.86 29.96 21.41
N HIS A 490 10.98 29.96 20.08
CA HIS A 490 10.92 31.21 19.32
C HIS A 490 9.49 31.78 19.45
N LEU A 491 9.25 32.58 20.49
CA LEU A 491 8.00 33.31 20.65
C LEU A 491 7.92 34.41 19.59
N SER A 492 7.24 34.14 18.49
CA SER A 492 6.70 35.17 17.61
C SER A 492 5.23 35.39 17.96
N THR A 493 4.90 36.58 18.44
CA THR A 493 3.54 37.01 18.82
C THR A 493 2.55 37.16 17.66
N ASN A 494 2.93 37.00 16.39
CA ASN A 494 2.04 37.25 15.24
C ASN A 494 1.90 36.07 14.26
N GLY A 495 1.48 34.91 14.76
CA GLY A 495 1.06 33.76 13.95
C GLY A 495 0.01 32.89 14.62
N LYS A 496 -0.66 33.43 15.65
CA LYS A 496 -1.65 32.68 16.42
C LYS A 496 -2.84 32.32 15.53
N ASN A 497 -3.40 31.14 15.74
CA ASN A 497 -4.81 30.93 15.44
C ASN A 497 -5.57 32.07 16.14
N ASN A 498 -6.47 32.78 15.45
CA ASN A 498 -7.24 33.89 16.05
C ASN A 498 -8.04 33.45 17.29
N TYR A 499 -8.13 32.14 17.54
CA TYR A 499 -8.85 31.50 18.63
C TYR A 499 -7.95 30.83 19.69
N GLU A 500 -6.63 30.92 19.61
CA GLU A 500 -5.72 30.31 20.60
C GLU A 500 -5.97 30.84 22.02
N GLY A 501 -6.40 32.11 22.12
CA GLY A 501 -6.81 32.73 23.39
C GLY A 501 -8.01 32.07 24.06
N VAL A 502 -8.85 31.34 23.31
CA VAL A 502 -10.03 30.63 23.83
C VAL A 502 -9.61 29.46 24.73
N LEU A 503 -8.54 28.74 24.35
CA LEU A 503 -8.10 27.53 25.08
C LEU A 503 -6.99 27.81 26.10
N LYS A 504 -6.28 28.94 25.97
CA LYS A 504 -5.06 29.23 26.74
C LYS A 504 -5.22 29.16 28.26
N HIS A 505 -6.42 29.38 28.78
CA HIS A 505 -6.70 29.35 30.21
C HIS A 505 -6.93 27.92 30.76
N PHE A 506 -7.21 26.94 29.91
CA PHE A 506 -7.49 25.57 30.31
C PHE A 506 -6.23 24.79 30.68
N THR A 507 -6.41 23.84 31.59
CA THR A 507 -5.35 22.97 32.11
C THR A 507 -4.78 22.06 31.03
N GLU A 508 -5.61 21.59 30.12
CA GLU A 508 -5.21 20.67 29.05
C GLU A 508 -4.29 21.37 28.04
N TYR A 509 -4.62 22.60 27.66
CA TYR A 509 -3.77 23.42 26.77
C TYR A 509 -2.38 23.71 27.37
N LYS A 510 -2.28 23.88 28.70
CA LYS A 510 -1.00 24.13 29.38
C LYS A 510 -0.05 22.92 29.40
N LEU A 511 -0.48 21.73 28.97
CA LEU A 511 0.39 20.56 28.90
C LEU A 511 1.56 20.72 27.92
N TYR A 512 1.38 21.52 26.86
CA TYR A 512 2.47 21.87 25.94
C TYR A 512 3.61 22.64 26.63
N GLU A 513 3.33 23.43 27.67
CA GLU A 513 4.35 24.19 28.41
C GLU A 513 5.34 23.25 29.11
N LYS A 514 4.87 22.08 29.57
CA LYS A 514 5.71 21.06 30.22
C LYS A 514 6.80 20.49 29.32
N LEU A 515 6.56 20.46 28.01
CA LEU A 515 7.54 20.04 26.99
C LEU A 515 8.65 21.09 26.80
N ASN A 516 8.34 22.37 27.05
CA ASN A 516 9.32 23.47 27.01
C ASN A 516 10.14 23.56 28.31
N GLU A 517 9.60 23.04 29.42
CA GLU A 517 10.24 23.10 30.74
C GLU A 517 11.27 21.99 30.97
N GLN A 518 11.31 20.94 30.14
CA GLN A 518 12.25 19.84 30.31
C GLN A 518 13.70 20.30 30.16
N THR A 519 14.54 19.88 31.10
CA THR A 519 16.00 20.08 31.03
C THR A 519 16.57 19.23 29.91
N VAL A 520 17.32 19.87 29.01
CA VAL A 520 17.90 19.22 27.85
C VAL A 520 18.88 18.12 28.26
N ASP A 521 18.70 16.92 27.71
CA ASP A 521 19.67 15.83 27.88
C ASP A 521 20.82 16.01 26.89
N LYS A 522 22.00 16.36 27.42
CA LYS A 522 23.21 16.57 26.61
C LYS A 522 23.61 15.32 25.83
N THR A 523 23.32 14.13 26.35
CA THR A 523 23.61 12.87 25.64
C THR A 523 22.75 12.73 24.38
N MET A 524 21.48 13.16 24.45
CA MET A 524 20.60 13.18 23.27
C MET A 524 21.12 14.13 22.20
N CYS A 525 21.67 15.28 22.60
CA CYS A 525 22.31 16.24 21.70
C CYS A 525 23.47 15.60 20.93
N THR A 526 24.42 15.02 21.67
CA THR A 526 25.66 14.49 21.11
C THR A 526 25.46 13.20 20.31
N GLU A 527 24.54 12.34 20.73
CA GLU A 527 24.37 11.03 20.08
C GLU A 527 23.45 11.07 18.88
N TYR A 528 22.41 11.91 18.90
CA TYR A 528 21.34 11.87 17.90
C TYR A 528 21.27 13.15 17.06
N CYS A 529 21.58 14.33 17.61
CA CYS A 529 21.36 15.61 16.93
C CYS A 529 22.63 16.27 16.37
N ASN A 530 23.77 15.56 16.34
CA ASN A 530 25.04 16.14 15.89
C ASN A 530 25.12 16.37 14.37
N GLU A 531 24.24 15.79 13.57
CA GLU A 531 24.17 16.00 12.12
C GLU A 531 23.76 17.42 11.70
N PHE A 532 23.23 18.23 12.64
CA PHE A 532 22.79 19.61 12.39
C PHE A 532 23.89 20.68 12.63
N ASN A 533 25.17 20.29 12.68
CA ASN A 533 26.29 21.23 12.90
C ASN A 533 26.61 22.06 11.63
N SER A 534 26.46 23.39 11.70
CA SER A 534 26.82 24.31 10.62
C SER A 534 26.91 25.77 11.10
N ASP A 535 27.73 26.60 10.44
CA ASP A 535 27.96 28.02 10.72
C ASP A 535 26.74 28.96 10.48
N LYS A 536 25.56 28.42 10.17
CA LYS A 536 24.33 29.19 9.92
C LYS A 536 23.43 29.20 11.15
N VAL A 537 22.99 30.39 11.59
CA VAL A 537 22.08 30.62 12.73
C VAL A 537 20.82 29.73 12.68
N GLN A 538 20.26 29.45 11.49
CA GLN A 538 19.10 28.58 11.35
C GLN A 538 19.38 27.12 11.76
N ASN A 539 20.60 26.62 11.50
CA ASN A 539 21.02 25.26 11.86
C ASN A 539 21.23 25.12 13.36
N GLU A 540 21.60 26.21 14.06
CA GLU A 540 21.63 26.22 15.53
C GLU A 540 20.25 26.03 16.14
N SER A 541 19.24 26.76 15.64
CA SER A 541 17.84 26.62 16.10
C SER A 541 17.25 25.24 15.81
N ILE A 542 17.61 24.63 14.68
CA ILE A 542 17.19 23.26 14.33
C ILE A 542 17.87 22.24 15.24
N LYS A 543 19.17 22.38 15.50
CA LYS A 543 19.89 21.49 16.43
C LYS A 543 19.30 21.58 17.84
N LEU A 544 18.94 22.78 18.29
CA LEU A 544 18.30 23.01 19.57
C LEU A 544 16.92 22.34 19.62
N LEU A 545 16.09 22.48 18.58
CA LEU A 545 14.81 21.79 18.46
C LEU A 545 14.96 20.27 18.45
N CYS A 546 15.87 19.73 17.63
CA CYS A 546 16.16 18.30 17.58
C CYS A 546 16.48 17.76 18.96
N THR A 547 17.34 18.48 19.70
CA THR A 547 17.79 18.06 21.02
C THR A 547 16.64 18.06 22.02
N GLN A 548 15.82 19.11 22.03
CA GLN A 548 14.65 19.18 22.90
C GLN A 548 13.62 18.09 22.56
N MET A 549 13.36 17.86 21.28
CA MET A 549 12.47 16.80 20.80
C MET A 549 12.96 15.42 21.25
N ALA A 550 14.24 15.10 21.05
CA ALA A 550 14.84 13.82 21.45
C ALA A 550 14.78 13.63 22.98
N THR A 551 15.06 14.69 23.74
CA THR A 551 14.96 14.69 25.20
C THR A 551 13.52 14.45 25.66
N ASN A 552 12.56 15.19 25.09
CA ASN A 552 11.15 15.07 25.41
C ASN A 552 10.62 13.66 25.08
N LEU A 553 11.02 13.10 23.94
CA LEU A 553 10.67 11.73 23.54
C LEU A 553 11.20 10.70 24.52
N LYS A 554 12.49 10.78 24.87
CA LYS A 554 13.12 9.86 25.83
C LYS A 554 12.45 9.91 27.21
N ASN A 555 12.08 11.10 27.67
CA ASN A 555 11.56 11.32 29.01
C ASN A 555 10.03 11.33 29.09
N LEU A 556 9.31 11.16 27.97
CA LEU A 556 7.87 11.39 27.87
C LEU A 556 7.04 10.62 28.91
N ALA A 557 7.43 9.38 29.18
CA ALA A 557 6.78 8.52 30.19
C ALA A 557 6.91 9.08 31.63
N THR A 558 7.94 9.89 31.90
CA THR A 558 8.29 10.38 33.24
C THR A 558 7.87 11.82 33.53
N ILE A 559 7.39 12.57 32.51
CA ILE A 559 6.99 13.98 32.69
C ILE A 559 5.77 14.10 33.62
N LYS A 560 5.94 14.76 34.77
CA LYS A 560 4.92 14.84 35.82
C LYS A 560 3.69 15.65 35.38
N GLY A 561 2.52 15.05 35.57
CA GLY A 561 1.22 15.63 35.23
C GLY A 561 1.02 15.89 33.74
N MET A 562 1.82 15.26 32.87
CA MET A 562 1.46 15.11 31.46
C MET A 562 0.35 14.05 31.36
N GLY A 563 -0.53 14.16 30.36
CA GLY A 563 -1.79 13.41 30.21
C GLY A 563 -1.75 11.93 30.64
N GLU A 564 -2.92 11.40 31.05
CA GLU A 564 -3.02 10.12 31.73
C GLU A 564 -2.61 8.91 30.87
N ASN A 565 -2.89 8.94 29.56
CA ASN A 565 -2.56 7.88 28.61
C ASN A 565 -1.29 8.19 27.81
N TYR A 566 -0.40 7.22 27.63
CA TYR A 566 0.82 7.36 26.82
C TYR A 566 0.56 7.81 25.37
N LEU A 567 -0.49 7.31 24.73
CA LEU A 567 -0.88 7.74 23.37
C LEU A 567 -1.21 9.23 23.30
N ASN A 568 -1.87 9.74 24.34
CA ASN A 568 -2.19 11.15 24.49
C ASN A 568 -0.90 11.97 24.67
N ARG A 569 0.04 11.51 25.49
CA ARG A 569 1.37 12.15 25.60
C ARG A 569 2.11 12.21 24.27
N CYS A 570 2.08 11.12 23.49
CA CYS A 570 2.67 11.09 22.15
C CYS A 570 2.00 12.11 21.21
N ALA A 571 0.68 12.30 21.31
CA ALA A 571 -0.03 13.31 20.52
C ALA A 571 0.43 14.73 20.88
N TYR A 572 0.49 15.08 22.18
CA TYR A 572 1.04 16.36 22.63
C TYR A 572 2.48 16.58 22.14
N LEU A 573 3.35 15.58 22.24
CA LEU A 573 4.72 15.68 21.73
C LEU A 573 4.76 15.88 20.20
N THR A 574 3.90 15.19 19.45
CA THR A 574 3.80 15.30 17.99
C THR A 574 3.44 16.73 17.59
N TYR A 575 2.31 17.25 18.11
CA TYR A 575 1.82 18.57 17.73
C TYR A 575 2.66 19.72 18.28
N TRP A 576 3.29 19.53 19.44
CA TRP A 576 4.32 20.44 19.93
C TRP A 576 5.48 20.53 18.94
N THR A 577 6.00 19.39 18.48
CA THR A 577 7.14 19.36 17.55
C THR A 577 6.77 20.02 16.22
N TYR A 578 5.60 19.71 15.67
CA TYR A 578 5.11 20.33 14.43
C TYR A 578 4.98 21.85 14.53
N GLU A 579 4.45 22.36 15.64
CA GLU A 579 4.34 23.79 15.90
C GLU A 579 5.74 24.45 15.97
N GLN A 580 6.69 23.83 16.66
CA GLN A 580 8.07 24.36 16.73
C GLN A 580 8.72 24.41 15.34
N ILE A 581 8.55 23.36 14.52
CA ILE A 581 9.06 23.34 13.14
C ILE A 581 8.40 24.44 12.31
N ALA A 582 7.06 24.54 12.34
CA ALA A 582 6.34 25.56 11.58
C ALA A 582 6.80 26.98 11.95
N ASN A 583 7.06 27.24 13.22
CA ASN A 583 7.58 28.51 13.70
C ASN A 583 9.00 28.81 13.18
N LEU A 584 9.89 27.81 13.11
CA LEU A 584 11.24 27.97 12.57
C LEU A 584 11.25 28.31 11.07
N PHE A 585 10.27 27.80 10.31
CA PHE A 585 10.17 27.98 8.87
C PHE A 585 9.04 28.94 8.46
N LYS A 586 8.54 29.77 9.39
CA LYS A 586 7.37 30.63 9.16
C LYS A 586 7.53 31.59 7.97
N ASN A 587 8.75 32.06 7.69
CA ASN A 587 9.05 32.96 6.57
C ASN A 587 9.26 32.21 5.24
N ASN A 588 9.11 30.89 5.23
CA ASN A 588 9.18 30.10 4.01
C ASN A 588 7.87 30.27 3.22
N GLU A 589 7.97 30.84 2.02
CA GLU A 589 6.83 31.04 1.10
C GLU A 589 6.03 29.76 0.85
N LYS A 590 6.70 28.59 0.93
CA LYS A 590 6.09 27.28 0.64
C LYS A 590 5.31 26.66 1.81
N LYS A 591 5.37 27.24 3.02
CA LYS A 591 4.73 26.69 4.24
C LYS A 591 5.01 25.20 4.51
N ILE A 592 6.21 24.76 4.18
CA ILE A 592 6.72 23.40 4.44
C ILE A 592 8.14 23.50 5.01
N ALA A 593 8.54 22.49 5.79
CA ALA A 593 9.91 22.39 6.25
C ALA A 593 10.82 21.88 5.11
N GLU A 594 12.11 22.22 5.17
CA GLU A 594 13.07 21.74 4.17
C GLU A 594 13.18 20.21 4.22
N GLU A 595 13.13 19.55 3.06
CA GLU A 595 13.15 18.08 2.93
C GLU A 595 14.39 17.44 3.57
N SER A 596 15.54 18.12 3.42
CA SER A 596 16.80 17.74 4.06
C SER A 596 16.67 17.66 5.59
N ILE A 597 15.98 18.63 6.19
CA ILE A 597 15.82 18.78 7.63
C ILE A 597 14.76 17.81 8.16
N THR A 598 13.63 17.65 7.47
CA THR A 598 12.60 16.68 7.86
C THR A 598 13.10 15.25 7.79
N SER A 599 13.92 14.90 6.78
CA SER A 599 14.58 13.60 6.65
C SER A 599 15.54 13.32 7.82
N MET A 600 16.36 14.29 8.18
CA MET A 600 17.26 14.19 9.35
C MET A 600 16.47 14.03 10.66
N LEU A 601 15.45 14.86 10.90
CA LEU A 601 14.60 14.75 12.09
C LEU A 601 13.86 13.41 12.16
N ASN A 602 13.39 12.87 11.02
CA ASN A 602 12.80 11.52 10.94
C ASN A 602 13.81 10.44 11.35
N ASN A 603 15.06 10.55 10.90
CA ASN A 603 16.12 9.62 11.29
C ASN A 603 16.38 9.67 12.80
N VAL A 604 16.47 10.87 13.38
CA VAL A 604 16.59 11.07 14.83
C VAL A 604 15.43 10.43 15.57
N MET A 605 14.19 10.71 15.17
CA MET A 605 12.97 10.13 15.74
C MET A 605 13.02 8.61 15.77
N LEU A 606 13.41 7.98 14.65
CA LEU A 606 13.53 6.53 14.55
C LEU A 606 14.64 5.97 15.46
N ARG A 607 15.81 6.61 15.47
CA ARG A 607 16.96 6.17 16.29
C ARG A 607 16.66 6.28 17.80
N VAL A 608 16.01 7.35 18.24
CA VAL A 608 15.62 7.50 19.65
C VAL A 608 14.54 6.47 20.02
N ASN A 609 13.52 6.27 19.18
CA ASN A 609 12.50 5.24 19.44
C ASN A 609 13.10 3.82 19.54
N ASN A 610 14.17 3.51 18.80
CA ASN A 610 14.79 2.19 18.82
C ASN A 610 15.45 1.82 20.17
N ILE A 611 15.79 2.81 21.01
CA ILE A 611 16.35 2.56 22.35
C ILE A 611 15.30 2.55 23.46
N LEU A 612 14.04 2.88 23.14
CA LEU A 612 12.92 2.89 24.10
C LEU A 612 12.19 1.53 24.11
N ARG A 613 11.51 1.24 25.23
CA ARG A 613 10.65 0.05 25.32
C ARG A 613 9.45 0.19 24.40
N ASP A 614 8.85 -0.91 23.97
CA ASP A 614 7.76 -0.88 22.98
C ASP A 614 6.56 0.01 23.39
N HIS A 615 6.19 0.01 24.68
CA HIS A 615 5.12 0.86 25.22
C HIS A 615 5.54 2.31 25.48
N GLU A 616 6.82 2.65 25.29
CA GLU A 616 7.38 3.99 25.43
C GLU A 616 7.72 4.61 24.05
N LYS A 617 7.35 3.97 22.94
CA LYS A 617 7.62 4.50 21.60
C LYS A 617 6.55 5.48 21.15
N CYS A 618 6.96 6.61 20.57
CA CYS A 618 6.10 7.53 19.84
C CYS A 618 6.60 7.67 18.41
N ILE A 619 5.91 7.02 17.46
CA ILE A 619 6.27 7.09 16.05
C ILE A 619 5.39 8.13 15.35
N TYR A 620 6.02 9.20 14.86
CA TYR A 620 5.44 10.22 14.00
C TYR A 620 6.48 10.70 12.99
N TYR A 621 6.03 11.29 11.88
CA TYR A 621 6.87 11.62 10.74
C TYR A 621 6.70 13.10 10.35
N PHE A 622 7.77 13.71 9.85
CA PHE A 622 7.79 15.10 9.43
C PHE A 622 7.40 15.28 7.95
N ASN A 623 6.52 14.43 7.42
CA ASN A 623 6.01 14.47 6.05
C ASN A 623 4.60 15.08 6.03
N GLY A 624 4.51 16.41 6.09
CA GLY A 624 3.24 17.13 5.99
C GLY A 624 3.48 18.62 5.80
N ASN A 625 2.42 19.35 5.44
CA ASN A 625 2.50 20.81 5.37
C ASN A 625 2.00 21.46 6.66
N PHE A 626 2.40 22.71 6.90
CA PHE A 626 2.12 23.37 8.17
C PHE A 626 0.62 23.64 8.42
N GLU A 627 -0.20 23.72 7.37
CA GLU A 627 -1.65 23.91 7.52
C GLU A 627 -2.33 22.61 7.98
N GLU A 628 -1.96 21.46 7.42
CA GLU A 628 -2.47 20.15 7.87
C GLU A 628 -2.11 19.87 9.33
N TRP A 629 -0.85 20.08 9.71
CA TRP A 629 -0.41 19.92 11.10
C TRP A 629 -1.17 20.83 12.06
N LYS A 630 -1.53 22.03 11.60
CA LYS A 630 -2.32 22.98 12.37
C LYS A 630 -3.76 22.51 12.52
N GLU A 631 -4.41 22.06 11.45
CA GLU A 631 -5.79 21.54 11.52
C GLU A 631 -5.88 20.32 12.45
N GLU A 632 -4.93 19.39 12.35
CA GLU A 632 -4.86 18.23 13.25
C GLU A 632 -4.67 18.65 14.71
N LYS A 633 -3.76 19.60 14.98
CA LYS A 633 -3.54 20.14 16.32
C LYS A 633 -4.78 20.83 16.86
N ASP A 634 -5.45 21.67 16.07
CA ASP A 634 -6.66 22.40 16.49
C ASP A 634 -7.81 21.42 16.83
N LEU A 635 -7.93 20.32 16.08
CA LEU A 635 -8.88 19.23 16.39
C LEU A 635 -8.49 18.48 17.67
N HIS A 636 -7.22 18.08 17.81
CA HIS A 636 -6.70 17.47 19.04
C HIS A 636 -7.01 18.35 20.26
N ASP A 637 -6.64 19.63 20.19
CA ASP A 637 -6.82 20.58 21.28
C ASP A 637 -8.32 20.76 21.60
N TYR A 638 -9.20 20.80 20.61
CA TYR A 638 -10.65 20.81 20.82
C TYR A 638 -11.14 19.57 21.61
N PHE A 639 -10.73 18.37 21.21
CA PHE A 639 -11.20 17.13 21.85
C PHE A 639 -10.67 16.97 23.27
N GLU A 640 -9.46 17.43 23.55
CA GLU A 640 -8.87 17.39 24.89
C GLU A 640 -9.52 18.44 25.80
N ASN A 641 -9.82 19.63 25.27
CA ASN A 641 -10.46 20.71 26.04
C ASN A 641 -12.01 20.64 26.03
N TYR A 642 -12.63 19.64 25.40
CA TYR A 642 -14.09 19.61 25.20
C TYR A 642 -14.88 19.70 26.51
N ASN A 643 -14.45 18.98 27.56
CA ASN A 643 -15.15 18.99 28.85
C ASN A 643 -15.07 20.38 29.50
N SER A 644 -13.88 20.99 29.49
CA SER A 644 -13.62 22.36 29.97
C SER A 644 -14.47 23.39 29.20
N LEU A 645 -14.50 23.29 27.86
CA LEU A 645 -15.35 24.10 26.99
C LEU A 645 -16.84 23.93 27.33
N SER A 646 -17.28 22.69 27.52
CA SER A 646 -18.67 22.39 27.84
C SER A 646 -19.10 22.91 29.20
N ALA A 647 -18.18 23.22 30.11
CA ALA A 647 -18.50 23.69 31.47
C ALA A 647 -18.67 25.22 31.57
N ILE A 648 -18.31 25.98 30.53
CA ILE A 648 -18.30 27.46 30.58
C ILE A 648 -19.73 28.03 30.70
N SER A 649 -19.86 29.09 31.50
CA SER A 649 -20.99 30.02 31.54
C SER A 649 -20.55 31.38 30.98
N PHE A 650 -21.30 31.96 30.03
CA PHE A 650 -20.85 33.12 29.24
C PHE A 650 -21.41 34.47 29.70
N ASP A 651 -20.60 35.53 29.49
CA ASP A 651 -21.05 36.90 29.25
C ASP A 651 -21.18 37.18 27.73
N GLU A 652 -21.79 38.30 27.31
CA GLU A 652 -22.09 38.57 25.89
C GLU A 652 -20.85 38.62 24.97
N ASN A 653 -19.71 39.15 25.45
CA ASN A 653 -18.49 39.29 24.64
C ASN A 653 -17.71 37.97 24.52
N THR A 654 -17.64 37.19 25.60
CA THR A 654 -17.00 35.86 25.57
C THR A 654 -17.77 34.89 24.68
N LYS A 655 -19.11 35.01 24.64
CA LYS A 655 -19.96 34.19 23.77
C LYS A 655 -19.58 34.30 22.29
N GLU A 656 -19.38 35.51 21.76
CA GLU A 656 -19.08 35.70 20.33
C GLU A 656 -17.78 34.99 19.91
N MET A 657 -16.70 35.13 20.70
CA MET A 657 -15.41 34.51 20.39
C MET A 657 -15.47 32.98 20.45
N HIS A 658 -16.19 32.41 21.41
CA HIS A 658 -16.37 30.96 21.51
C HIS A 658 -17.24 30.42 20.37
N CYS A 659 -18.29 31.15 19.97
CA CYS A 659 -19.08 30.77 18.80
C CYS A 659 -18.24 30.74 17.52
N LYS A 660 -17.38 31.74 17.29
CA LYS A 660 -16.47 31.75 16.13
C LYS A 660 -15.49 30.57 16.17
N TYR A 661 -14.90 30.28 17.32
CA TYR A 661 -14.02 29.13 17.51
C TYR A 661 -14.72 27.80 17.23
N ILE A 662 -15.91 27.57 17.80
CA ILE A 662 -16.62 26.31 17.61
C ILE A 662 -17.08 26.16 16.16
N ASN A 663 -17.49 27.23 15.49
CA ASN A 663 -17.83 27.19 14.08
C ASN A 663 -16.61 26.88 13.19
N TYR A 664 -15.43 27.39 13.55
CA TYR A 664 -14.18 27.00 12.92
C TYR A 664 -13.91 25.49 13.10
N ILE A 665 -14.04 24.96 14.32
CA ILE A 665 -13.89 23.53 14.61
C ILE A 665 -14.96 22.69 13.90
N TYR A 666 -16.19 23.17 13.74
CA TYR A 666 -17.24 22.47 12.99
C TYR A 666 -16.80 22.19 11.54
N ASN A 667 -16.19 23.18 10.89
CA ASN A 667 -15.68 23.01 9.52
C ASN A 667 -14.53 21.98 9.46
N LEU A 668 -13.61 22.01 10.43
CA LEU A 668 -12.55 20.99 10.51
C LEU A 668 -13.13 19.59 10.82
N TYR A 669 -14.04 19.49 11.76
CA TYR A 669 -14.66 18.23 12.17
C TYR A 669 -15.37 17.57 10.99
N THR A 670 -16.14 18.34 10.23
CA THR A 670 -16.86 17.87 9.03
C THR A 670 -15.93 17.47 7.89
N LYS A 671 -14.79 18.16 7.73
CA LYS A 671 -13.74 17.80 6.76
C LYS A 671 -13.09 16.45 7.10
N HIS A 672 -12.72 16.23 8.37
CA HIS A 672 -11.91 15.07 8.77
C HIS A 672 -12.72 13.82 9.14
N ILE A 673 -14.00 13.94 9.54
CA ILE A 673 -14.80 12.80 10.00
C ILE A 673 -14.94 11.69 8.93
N MET A 674 -15.02 12.05 7.64
CA MET A 674 -15.18 11.06 6.57
C MET A 674 -13.94 10.17 6.39
N GLU A 675 -12.75 10.71 6.65
CA GLU A 675 -11.49 9.99 6.52
C GLU A 675 -11.14 9.28 7.83
N CYS A 676 -11.49 9.88 8.97
CA CYS A 676 -11.11 9.43 10.30
C CYS A 676 -12.12 8.53 11.00
N CYS A 677 -13.36 8.38 10.50
CA CYS A 677 -14.40 7.57 11.12
C CYS A 677 -15.01 6.56 10.15
N ALA A 678 -15.37 5.38 10.68
CA ALA A 678 -16.23 4.41 10.02
C ALA A 678 -17.42 4.10 10.94
N CYS A 679 -18.59 4.66 10.63
CA CYS A 679 -19.77 4.60 11.49
C CYS A 679 -20.83 3.61 10.96
N TYR A 680 -21.59 3.03 11.89
CA TYR A 680 -22.67 2.06 11.63
C TYR A 680 -23.94 2.42 12.39
N SER A 681 -25.08 2.21 11.76
CA SER A 681 -26.44 2.63 12.17
C SER A 681 -27.34 1.47 12.65
N ASN A 682 -26.77 0.28 12.95
CA ASN A 682 -27.47 -0.80 13.66
C ASN A 682 -27.99 -0.31 15.02
N SER A 683 -28.81 -1.11 15.73
CA SER A 683 -29.60 -0.74 16.93
C SER A 683 -28.92 0.16 17.97
N ASN A 684 -27.59 0.24 18.03
CA ASN A 684 -26.83 1.35 18.61
C ASN A 684 -25.83 1.96 17.59
N PHE A 685 -25.87 3.29 17.41
CA PHE A 685 -24.91 4.04 16.60
C PHE A 685 -23.48 3.83 17.13
N SER A 686 -22.57 3.30 16.30
CA SER A 686 -21.19 3.03 16.68
C SER A 686 -20.22 3.47 15.59
N CYS A 687 -19.06 4.02 15.97
CA CYS A 687 -18.03 4.44 15.03
C CYS A 687 -16.67 3.86 15.42
N LYS A 688 -15.91 3.41 14.42
CA LYS A 688 -14.50 3.05 14.56
C LYS A 688 -13.60 4.22 14.16
N GLU A 689 -12.69 4.58 15.06
CA GLU A 689 -11.68 5.63 14.85
C GLU A 689 -10.50 5.11 14.01
N LYS A 690 -10.13 5.86 12.98
CA LYS A 690 -8.95 5.61 12.12
C LYS A 690 -7.80 6.58 12.43
N CYS A 691 -8.11 7.73 13.03
CA CYS A 691 -7.15 8.79 13.39
C CYS A 691 -7.11 9.04 14.91
N PRO A 692 -6.83 8.02 15.75
CA PRO A 692 -6.97 8.14 17.20
C PRO A 692 -6.02 9.16 17.86
N LYS A 693 -5.02 9.66 17.11
CA LYS A 693 -4.08 10.67 17.60
C LYS A 693 -4.70 12.06 17.77
N TYR A 694 -5.69 12.42 16.95
CA TYR A 694 -6.27 13.77 16.96
C TYR A 694 -7.77 13.83 16.69
N PHE A 695 -8.42 12.72 16.36
CA PHE A 695 -9.84 12.71 16.00
C PHE A 695 -10.65 11.71 16.84
N LYS A 696 -11.74 12.18 17.46
CA LYS A 696 -12.70 11.35 18.19
C LYS A 696 -14.02 11.25 17.42
N CYS A 697 -14.47 10.03 17.11
CA CYS A 697 -15.66 9.80 16.28
C CYS A 697 -16.98 9.84 17.07
N ASN A 698 -16.90 9.79 18.39
CA ASN A 698 -18.09 9.78 19.25
C ASN A 698 -18.90 11.09 19.07
N ASN A 699 -20.19 10.94 18.80
CA ASN A 699 -21.12 12.06 18.53
C ASN A 699 -21.26 13.05 19.72
N LYS A 700 -20.82 12.68 20.92
CA LYS A 700 -20.70 13.58 22.08
C LYS A 700 -19.82 14.78 21.74
N TYR A 701 -18.76 14.59 20.96
CA TYR A 701 -17.83 15.65 20.59
C TYR A 701 -18.25 16.44 19.35
N PHE A 702 -19.44 16.19 18.79
CA PHE A 702 -19.91 16.93 17.62
C PHE A 702 -20.07 18.43 17.94
N PRO A 703 -19.41 19.35 17.21
CA PRO A 703 -19.36 20.77 17.57
C PRO A 703 -20.73 21.45 17.71
N ASN A 704 -21.77 20.98 16.99
CA ASN A 704 -23.14 21.50 17.15
C ASN A 704 -23.67 21.36 18.59
N ASN A 705 -23.21 20.38 19.37
CA ASN A 705 -23.62 20.24 20.77
C ASN A 705 -23.25 21.50 21.58
N LEU A 706 -22.07 22.07 21.33
CA LEU A 706 -21.64 23.31 21.98
C LEU A 706 -22.30 24.54 21.33
N LEU A 707 -22.45 24.59 20.00
CA LEU A 707 -23.14 25.71 19.32
C LEU A 707 -24.58 25.88 19.81
N SER A 708 -25.33 24.78 19.94
CA SER A 708 -26.69 24.80 20.47
C SER A 708 -26.72 25.21 21.93
N ARG A 709 -25.83 24.67 22.77
CA ARG A 709 -25.72 25.05 24.18
C ARG A 709 -25.42 26.54 24.35
N PHE A 710 -24.54 27.09 23.52
CA PHE A 710 -24.11 28.48 23.60
C PHE A 710 -25.07 29.44 22.88
N LYS A 711 -26.10 28.91 22.21
CA LYS A 711 -27.06 29.67 21.40
C LYS A 711 -26.35 30.54 20.35
N CYS A 712 -25.44 29.91 19.60
CA CYS A 712 -24.65 30.55 18.54
C CYS A 712 -25.39 30.63 17.19
N ILE A 713 -26.45 29.81 16.99
CA ILE A 713 -27.24 29.68 15.74
C ILE A 713 -28.70 29.34 16.11
N ASP A 714 -29.68 29.73 15.28
CA ASP A 714 -31.12 29.44 15.44
C ASP A 714 -31.48 27.93 15.30
N GLU A 715 -32.65 27.52 15.81
CA GLU A 715 -33.13 26.13 16.07
C GLU A 715 -33.09 25.13 14.89
N ILE A 716 -32.82 25.59 13.67
CA ILE A 716 -32.77 24.78 12.42
C ILE A 716 -31.63 23.74 12.42
N SER A 717 -30.64 23.83 13.32
CA SER A 717 -29.42 22.98 13.31
C SER A 717 -29.56 21.59 13.95
N ILE A 718 -30.58 21.33 14.76
CA ILE A 718 -30.76 20.04 15.48
C ILE A 718 -31.18 18.93 14.50
N GLU A 719 -32.08 19.26 13.56
CA GLU A 719 -32.58 18.34 12.53
C GLU A 719 -31.47 17.88 11.55
N ASN A 720 -30.37 18.64 11.47
CA ASN A 720 -29.21 18.32 10.63
C ASN A 720 -28.22 17.35 11.29
N LYS A 721 -28.20 17.19 12.62
CA LYS A 721 -27.25 16.29 13.31
C LYS A 721 -27.52 14.82 12.99
N GLU A 722 -28.78 14.38 13.10
CA GLU A 722 -29.16 12.99 12.81
C GLU A 722 -28.96 12.67 11.33
N LYS A 723 -29.41 13.56 10.43
CA LYS A 723 -29.19 13.44 8.98
C LYS A 723 -27.69 13.39 8.63
N PHE A 724 -26.86 14.18 9.31
CA PHE A 724 -25.41 14.17 9.11
C PHE A 724 -24.78 12.82 9.49
N PHE A 725 -25.12 12.28 10.66
CA PHE A 725 -24.59 10.99 11.12
C PHE A 725 -25.16 9.80 10.34
N GLU A 726 -26.40 9.89 9.86
CA GLU A 726 -26.98 8.93 8.93
C GLU A 726 -26.23 8.94 7.59
N ASN A 727 -25.94 10.12 7.04
CA ASN A 727 -25.24 10.28 5.77
C ASN A 727 -23.82 9.69 5.77
N ILE A 728 -23.13 9.70 6.90
CA ILE A 728 -21.76 9.16 7.02
C ILE A 728 -21.71 7.69 7.46
N SER A 729 -22.86 7.06 7.76
CA SER A 729 -22.91 5.66 8.16
C SER A 729 -22.75 4.72 6.96
N VAL A 730 -21.88 3.72 7.12
CA VAL A 730 -21.49 2.80 6.04
C VAL A 730 -22.63 1.85 5.65
N ASP A 731 -23.51 1.53 6.60
CA ASP A 731 -24.66 0.63 6.46
C ASP A 731 -25.97 1.32 6.05
N ARG A 732 -25.94 2.63 5.78
CA ARG A 732 -27.11 3.43 5.36
C ARG A 732 -27.92 2.77 4.25
N ILE A 733 -27.23 2.23 3.24
CA ILE A 733 -27.85 1.58 2.08
C ILE A 733 -28.58 0.30 2.50
N VAL A 734 -27.98 -0.50 3.38
CA VAL A 734 -28.57 -1.74 3.89
C VAL A 734 -29.84 -1.43 4.69
N LYS A 735 -29.78 -0.43 5.58
CA LYS A 735 -30.94 0.04 6.35
C LYS A 735 -32.07 0.53 5.45
N TRP A 736 -31.75 1.32 4.42
CA TRP A 736 -32.74 1.79 3.45
C TRP A 736 -33.42 0.64 2.69
N ILE A 737 -32.65 -0.37 2.27
CA ILE A 737 -33.17 -1.58 1.61
C ILE A 737 -34.09 -2.36 2.55
N SER A 738 -33.71 -2.54 3.81
CA SER A 738 -34.54 -3.24 4.81
C SER A 738 -35.87 -2.53 5.06
N VAL A 739 -35.85 -1.20 5.20
CA VAL A 739 -37.07 -0.38 5.36
C VAL A 739 -37.96 -0.48 4.12
N LYS A 740 -37.39 -0.34 2.91
CA LYS A 740 -38.15 -0.44 1.65
C LYS A 740 -38.73 -1.83 1.43
N SER A 741 -38.02 -2.87 1.83
CA SER A 741 -38.52 -4.26 1.77
C SER A 741 -39.71 -4.46 2.71
N TYR A 742 -39.69 -3.85 3.89
CA TYR A 742 -40.79 -3.90 4.87
C TYR A 742 -42.00 -3.05 4.46
N GLU A 743 -41.78 -1.87 3.88
CA GLU A 743 -42.87 -1.04 3.33
C GLU A 743 -43.59 -1.75 2.17
N LYS A 744 -42.82 -2.47 1.33
CA LYS A 744 -43.35 -3.25 0.21
C LYS A 744 -44.20 -4.44 0.68
N SER A 745 -43.80 -5.14 1.75
CA SER A 745 -44.62 -6.21 2.33
C SER A 745 -45.91 -5.68 2.97
N LYS A 746 -45.87 -4.51 3.60
CA LYS A 746 -47.06 -3.84 4.16
C LYS A 746 -48.02 -3.31 3.09
N SER A 747 -47.51 -2.92 1.92
CA SER A 747 -48.32 -2.50 0.76
C SER A 747 -48.98 -3.69 0.05
N SER A 748 -48.34 -4.86 0.03
CA SER A 748 -48.93 -6.07 -0.56
C SER A 748 -50.12 -6.63 0.25
N ASN A 749 -50.20 -6.35 1.55
CA ASN A 749 -51.33 -6.78 2.39
C ASN A 749 -52.56 -5.85 2.34
N LYS A 750 -52.53 -4.76 1.56
CA LYS A 750 -53.66 -3.82 1.41
C LYS A 750 -54.57 -4.11 0.20
N SER A 751 -54.28 -5.12 -0.60
CA SER A 751 -55.08 -5.50 -1.77
C SER A 751 -55.83 -6.82 -1.57
N SER A 752 -56.70 -6.84 -0.55
CA SER A 752 -57.86 -7.74 -0.49
C SER A 752 -58.89 -7.17 0.51
N ASN A 753 -59.89 -6.45 0.00
CA ASN A 753 -61.12 -6.12 0.74
C ASN A 753 -61.98 -7.41 0.83
N THR A 754 -62.71 -7.72 1.90
CA THR A 754 -63.90 -7.02 2.41
C THR A 754 -64.25 -7.38 3.87
N ASP A 755 -64.77 -6.38 4.59
CA ASP A 755 -65.76 -6.39 5.69
C ASP A 755 -65.70 -7.45 6.82
N SER A 756 -65.27 -7.01 8.00
CA SER A 756 -66.12 -7.03 9.21
C SER A 756 -65.54 -6.12 10.30
N ARG A 757 -66.44 -5.39 10.95
CA ARG A 757 -66.20 -4.46 12.06
C ARG A 757 -65.83 -5.26 13.32
N ASP A 758 -64.67 -4.99 13.91
CA ASP A 758 -64.53 -4.27 15.18
C ASP A 758 -63.11 -4.48 15.71
N ALA A 759 -62.47 -3.36 16.00
CA ALA A 759 -61.21 -3.32 16.72
C ALA A 759 -61.48 -3.50 18.21
N SER A 760 -60.76 -4.40 18.86
CA SER A 760 -59.97 -4.04 20.05
C SER A 760 -59.10 -5.21 20.49
N ASP A 761 -57.82 -4.89 20.69
CA ASP A 761 -56.87 -5.46 21.62
C ASP A 761 -56.86 -6.99 21.82
N ILE A 762 -55.82 -7.67 21.32
CA ILE A 762 -54.88 -8.42 22.19
C ILE A 762 -53.47 -8.37 21.59
N THR A 763 -52.56 -7.97 22.46
CA THR A 763 -51.09 -7.92 22.46
C THR A 763 -50.29 -9.00 21.72
N HIS A 764 -49.12 -8.58 21.22
CA HIS A 764 -47.86 -9.32 21.04
C HIS A 764 -47.94 -10.83 20.77
N ASN A 765 -47.67 -11.23 19.52
CA ASN A 765 -46.75 -12.33 19.27
C ASN A 765 -46.13 -12.18 17.87
N GLU A 766 -44.85 -11.84 17.86
CA GLU A 766 -43.94 -12.11 16.75
C GLU A 766 -43.79 -13.62 16.56
N SER A 767 -43.24 -14.00 15.41
CA SER A 767 -42.81 -15.35 15.02
C SER A 767 -43.94 -16.31 14.60
N SER A 768 -44.04 -16.49 13.29
CA SER A 768 -43.51 -17.72 12.66
C SER A 768 -43.74 -17.69 11.15
N HIS A 769 -42.67 -17.41 10.39
CA HIS A 769 -42.32 -18.03 9.10
C HIS A 769 -41.19 -17.21 8.46
N ASP A 770 -40.02 -17.23 9.09
CA ASP A 770 -38.78 -16.81 8.44
C ASP A 770 -38.27 -17.97 7.57
N LEU A 771 -38.03 -17.71 6.28
CA LEU A 771 -37.47 -18.69 5.35
C LEU A 771 -36.14 -19.25 5.86
N PHE A 772 -35.37 -18.45 6.62
CA PHE A 772 -34.09 -18.86 7.17
C PHE A 772 -34.22 -20.01 8.19
N TYR A 773 -35.20 -19.94 9.08
CA TYR A 773 -35.45 -20.98 10.08
C TYR A 773 -35.96 -22.29 9.46
N SER A 774 -36.80 -22.17 8.42
CA SER A 774 -37.29 -23.34 7.68
C SER A 774 -36.16 -24.05 6.93
N SER A 775 -35.24 -23.28 6.32
CA SER A 775 -34.04 -23.83 5.66
C SER A 775 -33.05 -24.44 6.66
N MET A 776 -32.87 -23.83 7.84
CA MET A 776 -32.02 -24.36 8.90
C MET A 776 -32.53 -25.68 9.47
N LEU A 777 -33.85 -25.83 9.67
CA LEU A 777 -34.47 -27.08 10.14
C LEU A 777 -34.21 -28.26 9.17
N ILE A 778 -34.28 -28.01 7.87
CA ILE A 778 -33.98 -29.02 6.84
C ILE A 778 -32.49 -29.41 6.90
N CYS A 779 -31.59 -28.43 7.07
CA CYS A 779 -30.15 -28.70 7.21
C CYS A 779 -29.84 -29.53 8.47
N PHE A 780 -30.48 -29.22 9.61
CA PHE A 780 -30.29 -29.99 10.83
C PHE A 780 -30.86 -31.41 10.75
N ALA A 781 -32.00 -31.61 10.07
CA ALA A 781 -32.52 -32.95 9.80
C ALA A 781 -31.57 -33.78 8.93
N PHE A 782 -30.99 -33.18 7.88
CA PHE A 782 -29.97 -33.82 7.04
C PHE A 782 -28.71 -34.17 7.83
N LEU A 783 -28.23 -33.28 8.69
CA LEU A 783 -27.08 -33.53 9.56
C LEU A 783 -27.34 -34.68 10.56
N GLY A 784 -28.56 -34.76 11.11
CA GLY A 784 -28.99 -35.85 11.98
C GLY A 784 -28.97 -37.21 11.27
N ILE A 785 -29.45 -37.27 10.03
CA ILE A 785 -29.41 -38.48 9.20
C ILE A 785 -27.96 -38.91 8.91
N LEU A 786 -27.08 -37.96 8.57
CA LEU A 786 -25.66 -38.23 8.34
C LEU A 786 -24.95 -38.75 9.59
N LEU A 787 -25.27 -38.22 10.78
CA LEU A 787 -24.77 -38.72 12.06
C LEU A 787 -25.25 -40.15 12.34
N PHE A 788 -26.51 -40.46 12.02
CA PHE A 788 -27.08 -41.80 12.18
C PHE A 788 -26.35 -42.83 11.29
N PHE A 789 -26.06 -42.47 10.02
CA PHE A 789 -25.25 -43.30 9.13
C PHE A 789 -23.80 -43.45 9.61
N PHE A 790 -23.20 -42.41 10.18
CA PHE A 790 -21.85 -42.48 10.75
C PHE A 790 -21.75 -43.42 11.96
N ILE A 791 -22.78 -43.45 12.81
CA ILE A 791 -22.85 -44.38 13.94
C ILE A 791 -22.98 -45.83 13.42
N PHE A 792 -23.88 -46.11 12.48
CA PHE A 792 -23.99 -47.46 11.90
C PHE A 792 -22.73 -47.90 11.14
N TYR A 793 -22.06 -46.98 10.46
CA TYR A 793 -20.77 -47.24 9.82
C TYR A 793 -19.70 -47.67 10.85
N LYS A 794 -19.71 -47.10 12.06
CA LYS A 794 -18.75 -47.40 13.13
C LYS A 794 -19.05 -48.70 13.89
N PHE A 795 -20.31 -49.12 13.96
CA PHE A 795 -20.76 -50.27 14.77
C PHE A 795 -21.18 -51.51 13.96
N THR A 796 -21.07 -51.50 12.63
CA THR A 796 -21.30 -52.66 11.75
C THR A 796 -19.94 -53.21 11.25
N PRO A 797 -19.75 -54.52 11.00
CA PRO A 797 -18.42 -55.12 10.76
C PRO A 797 -17.69 -54.67 9.48
N PHE A 798 -18.24 -53.72 8.73
CA PHE A 798 -17.65 -53.16 7.52
C PHE A 798 -16.60 -52.07 7.79
N GLY A 799 -16.45 -51.60 9.03
CA GLY A 799 -15.48 -50.56 9.41
C GLY A 799 -14.00 -51.00 9.44
N SER A 800 -13.70 -52.30 9.49
CA SER A 800 -12.32 -52.81 9.61
C SER A 800 -11.55 -52.92 8.28
N LEU A 801 -12.19 -52.64 7.14
CA LEU A 801 -11.59 -52.81 5.81
C LEU A 801 -10.98 -51.53 5.20
N PHE A 802 -11.12 -50.36 5.86
CA PHE A 802 -10.61 -49.08 5.35
C PHE A 802 -9.84 -48.25 6.40
N HIS A 803 -9.05 -48.91 7.25
CA HIS A 803 -8.06 -48.20 8.08
C HIS A 803 -6.69 -48.15 7.38
N THR A 804 -6.44 -47.10 6.60
CA THR A 804 -5.07 -46.61 6.37
C THR A 804 -4.96 -45.18 6.90
N ASN A 805 -3.93 -45.01 7.74
CA ASN A 805 -3.77 -43.95 8.72
C ASN A 805 -3.77 -42.52 8.15
N THR A 806 -4.73 -41.69 8.59
CA THR A 806 -4.56 -40.24 8.65
C THR A 806 -4.96 -39.72 10.03
N LYS A 807 -3.97 -39.17 10.74
CA LYS A 807 -4.16 -38.43 12.00
C LYS A 807 -4.84 -37.11 11.69
N LYS A 808 -6.02 -36.90 12.27
CA LYS A 808 -6.66 -35.59 12.45
C LYS A 808 -5.72 -34.68 13.24
N LYS A 809 -5.48 -33.46 12.75
CA LYS A 809 -5.18 -32.29 13.58
C LYS A 809 -6.06 -31.14 13.11
N GLU A 810 -6.61 -30.45 14.10
CA GLU A 810 -7.67 -29.46 14.01
C GLU A 810 -7.33 -28.29 13.10
N ILE A 811 -8.31 -27.92 12.28
CA ILE A 811 -8.34 -26.70 11.48
C ILE A 811 -8.99 -25.65 12.38
N ASN A 812 -8.20 -24.68 12.84
CA ASN A 812 -8.72 -23.45 13.43
C ASN A 812 -8.40 -22.30 12.47
N TYR A 813 -9.44 -21.77 11.83
CA TYR A 813 -9.40 -20.59 10.97
C TYR A 813 -9.68 -19.35 11.84
N ASN A 814 -8.70 -18.46 12.03
CA ASN A 814 -8.86 -17.00 11.86
C ASN A 814 -7.57 -16.23 12.20
N PRO A 815 -6.97 -15.47 11.25
CA PRO A 815 -5.87 -14.56 11.59
C PRO A 815 -6.20 -13.12 11.16
N TYR A 816 -6.97 -12.36 11.95
CA TYR A 816 -6.98 -10.88 11.90
C TYR A 816 -7.60 -10.20 13.15
N GLU A 817 -7.53 -10.82 14.33
CA GLU A 817 -8.09 -10.22 15.55
C GLU A 817 -7.09 -10.10 16.72
N GLU A 818 -5.87 -10.61 16.61
CA GLU A 818 -4.97 -10.70 17.78
C GLU A 818 -4.02 -9.50 17.98
N SER A 819 -3.99 -8.50 17.08
CA SER A 819 -3.17 -7.28 17.28
C SER A 819 -3.96 -6.07 17.81
N MET A 820 -5.29 -6.17 17.89
CA MET A 820 -6.15 -5.07 18.37
C MET A 820 -6.82 -5.39 19.72
N GLN A 821 -6.80 -6.65 20.16
CA GLN A 821 -7.40 -7.09 21.43
C GLN A 821 -6.42 -7.09 22.62
N GLN A 822 -5.12 -6.94 22.38
CA GLN A 822 -4.14 -6.71 23.45
C GLN A 822 -4.14 -5.26 24.00
N PHE A 823 -4.99 -4.36 23.49
CA PHE A 823 -5.12 -2.98 23.98
C PHE A 823 -6.43 -2.70 24.74
N LEU A 824 -7.32 -3.69 24.93
CA LEU A 824 -8.64 -3.48 25.54
C LEU A 824 -8.99 -4.36 26.75
N GLU A 825 -8.06 -5.17 27.28
CA GLU A 825 -8.28 -5.97 28.50
C GLU A 825 -7.17 -5.79 29.54
N GLU A 826 -6.85 -4.54 29.92
CA GLU A 826 -6.01 -4.31 31.11
C GLU A 826 -6.49 -3.16 32.01
N ASP A 827 -7.80 -2.86 32.00
CA ASP A 827 -8.45 -2.01 33.01
C ASP A 827 -9.67 -2.72 33.61
N SER A 828 -9.43 -3.76 34.42
CA SER A 828 -10.38 -4.13 35.49
C SER A 828 -9.68 -4.88 36.63
N MET A 829 -8.80 -4.19 37.35
CA MET A 829 -8.47 -4.61 38.71
C MET A 829 -9.61 -4.19 39.64
N TYR A 830 -10.45 -5.14 40.05
CA TYR A 830 -11.20 -5.07 41.31
C TYR A 830 -10.80 -6.25 42.19
N ASP A 831 -10.38 -5.93 43.41
CA ASP A 831 -9.92 -6.85 44.44
C ASP A 831 -10.95 -7.96 44.72
N ASN A 832 -10.52 -9.22 44.67
CA ASN A 832 -11.28 -10.34 45.21
C ASN A 832 -10.58 -10.96 46.41
N VAL A 833 -11.16 -10.66 47.57
CA VAL A 833 -10.88 -11.26 48.87
C VAL A 833 -11.22 -12.77 48.84
N SER A 834 -10.38 -13.55 49.51
CA SER A 834 -10.37 -15.01 49.59
C SER A 834 -11.63 -15.67 50.17
N SER A 835 -11.99 -16.89 49.71
CA SER A 835 -12.39 -18.01 50.59
C SER A 835 -12.34 -19.42 49.94
N HIS A 836 -11.33 -20.20 50.32
CA HIS A 836 -11.34 -21.61 50.77
C HIS A 836 -12.16 -22.73 50.07
N LYS A 837 -11.39 -23.67 49.49
CA LYS A 837 -11.46 -25.16 49.52
C LYS A 837 -12.83 -25.87 49.69
N LYS A 838 -13.16 -26.75 48.72
CA LYS A 838 -13.30 -28.22 48.94
C LYS A 838 -13.35 -29.00 47.62
N ARG A 839 -12.56 -30.08 47.57
CA ARG A 839 -12.57 -31.12 46.52
C ARG A 839 -13.72 -32.09 46.79
N ILE A 840 -14.46 -32.48 45.75
CA ILE A 840 -15.29 -33.69 45.75
C ILE A 840 -14.80 -34.59 44.61
N ARG A 841 -14.42 -35.82 44.96
CA ARG A 841 -14.14 -36.92 44.04
C ARG A 841 -15.39 -37.80 44.00
N LEU A 842 -15.84 -38.17 42.81
CA LEU A 842 -16.77 -39.28 42.61
C LEU A 842 -16.11 -40.27 41.64
N ASN A 843 -15.82 -41.47 42.15
CA ASN A 843 -15.55 -42.66 41.37
C ASN A 843 -16.87 -43.37 41.10
N TYR A 844 -17.06 -43.92 39.91
CA TYR A 844 -17.98 -45.04 39.71
C TYR A 844 -17.29 -46.11 38.83
N HIS A 845 -17.32 -47.34 39.33
CA HIS A 845 -17.06 -48.59 38.63
C HIS A 845 -18.42 -49.32 38.45
N PRO A 846 -18.48 -50.37 37.62
CA PRO A 846 -19.40 -50.50 36.49
C PRO A 846 -20.66 -51.31 36.81
N GLU A 847 -21.65 -51.18 35.93
CA GLU A 847 -22.39 -52.28 35.29
C GLU A 847 -22.90 -51.82 33.92
#